data_AF-A0A936N3J8-F1
#
_entry.id   AF-A0A936N3J8-F1
#
_cell.length_a   1.000
_cell.length_b   1.000
_cell.length_c   1.000
_cell.angle_alpha   90.00
_cell.angle_beta   90.00
_cell.angle_gamma   90.00
#
_symmetry.space_group_name_H-M   'P 1'
#
loop_
_entity.id
_entity.type
_entity.pdbx_description
1 polymer ?
#
loop_
_entity_poly.entity_id
_entity_poly.type
_entity_poly.pdbx_seq_one_letter_code
_entity_poly.pdbx_strand_id
1 'polypeptide(L)'
;MKTPFDLFVTWLKNERKTLSKVYLLSGVQGLMYLSIPLCIQGIITYTMAGRFTSSLFLIAFVAILAVVFLSYFQLWQLRINETINQKLFATLTDRISSLLQVTSDREQISFKINQFFDVVTLQKGVGKILLDFTFAIISIVIGLLILPVYSSWFLIFTLLMVGGLYFIIRTKGRGAIQSNLETSRSKYRLAKWLQESTLKIIKEEDDEYEKSDKFLDDYLSARKKHFKSLEWQFKGIMIFNIVFVSILLIVGIFLVQSGELNIGQFVATEIIIFLIINSVEKLIFNLDTCYDVVVALVKIDEMFAYHPEISFLDNEPNKMPAAQNYYSHHYSKKIKMAFYGILIAIVIVVFLPWTQTIRADGKVTVINPEKQPQTIHTRISGRIEKWYVSEGQYVKKGDTIAFISEVKDEYLDPSLLTRSESQIKSKEQNIVSYENKINSIDEQVDALTKNLQLKTEQLKNKRLQGKNKVVSDSMEMVTAKNNYIVAEEQLKRYEELLKKDVISKTDFENRKIKLQDAGAKMISAENKWAISKNELLNIDIELNSIRQEFNEKLMKAESEKFSTFSTLYDAEATLTKMQNQLANYSIRQNYYYVLAPQDGLVMQTFYQGIGEIVKDGASICSIVPESNEQSVEVYVDPIDLPLIEEGRVIQLQFDGWPAFVFSGWPGVSFGTYSAEVISIDRNISDNGKFRVLAMNKLAQKWPEAIKPGGGVEGFVLLKDVPLIYELWRKANGFPPEFYNSLNKKDNSVNKDKKEEGKREDK
;
A
#
# COMPACT_ATOMS: atom_id res chain seq x y z
N MET A 1 -35.27 23.79 -56.43
CA MET A 1 -33.81 23.90 -56.53
C MET A 1 -33.18 23.18 -55.36
N LYS A 2 -32.21 22.29 -55.61
CA LYS A 2 -31.42 21.64 -54.56
C LYS A 2 -30.69 22.73 -53.76
N THR A 3 -30.54 22.57 -52.45
CA THR A 3 -29.74 23.55 -51.69
C THR A 3 -28.27 23.46 -52.15
N PRO A 4 -27.47 24.54 -52.05
CA PRO A 4 -26.05 24.52 -52.43
C PRO A 4 -25.27 23.35 -51.83
N PHE A 5 -25.64 22.95 -50.62
CA PHE A 5 -25.04 21.82 -49.92
C PHE A 5 -25.50 20.46 -50.49
N ASP A 6 -26.77 20.31 -50.89
CA ASP A 6 -27.28 19.07 -51.49
C ASP A 6 -26.61 18.77 -52.84
N LEU A 7 -26.25 19.80 -53.61
CA LEU A 7 -25.50 19.65 -54.87
C LEU A 7 -24.10 19.07 -54.63
N PHE A 8 -23.40 19.59 -53.61
CA PHE A 8 -22.10 19.06 -53.19
C PHE A 8 -22.19 17.60 -52.72
N VAL A 9 -23.21 17.25 -51.94
CA VAL A 9 -23.44 15.86 -51.48
C VAL A 9 -23.75 14.93 -52.67
N THR A 10 -24.52 15.40 -53.66
CA THR A 10 -24.83 14.63 -54.87
C THR A 10 -23.55 14.34 -55.67
N TRP A 11 -22.70 15.35 -55.86
CA TRP A 11 -21.42 15.19 -56.55
C TRP A 11 -20.49 14.20 -55.82
N LEU A 12 -20.38 14.32 -54.49
CA LEU A 12 -19.62 13.36 -53.67
C LEU A 12 -20.15 11.92 -53.80
N LYS A 13 -21.47 11.74 -53.88
CA LYS A 13 -22.07 10.41 -54.01
C LYS A 13 -21.69 9.74 -55.33
N ASN A 14 -21.59 10.51 -56.41
CA ASN A 14 -21.18 10.01 -57.72
C ASN A 14 -19.71 9.60 -57.74
N GLU A 15 -18.83 10.35 -57.07
CA GLU A 15 -17.41 10.04 -56.98
C GLU A 15 -17.04 9.08 -55.83
N ARG A 16 -18.02 8.43 -55.18
CA ARG A 16 -17.82 7.60 -53.98
C ARG A 16 -16.71 6.55 -54.12
N LYS A 17 -16.55 5.93 -55.29
CA LYS A 17 -15.50 4.91 -55.54
C LYS A 17 -14.09 5.50 -55.51
N THR A 18 -13.92 6.74 -55.95
CA THR A 18 -12.64 7.46 -55.95
C THR A 18 -12.38 8.04 -54.57
N LEU A 19 -13.39 8.65 -53.97
CA LEU A 19 -13.34 9.27 -52.63
C LEU A 19 -13.04 8.25 -51.53
N SER A 20 -13.68 7.07 -51.56
CA SER A 20 -13.42 6.01 -50.58
C SER A 20 -11.96 5.58 -50.55
N LYS A 21 -11.26 5.62 -51.70
CA LYS A 21 -9.83 5.29 -51.79
C LYS A 21 -8.98 6.38 -51.15
N VAL A 22 -9.33 7.66 -51.37
CA VAL A 22 -8.64 8.78 -50.73
C VAL A 22 -8.85 8.73 -49.22
N TYR A 23 -10.08 8.54 -48.74
CA TYR A 23 -10.38 8.43 -47.31
C TYR A 23 -9.62 7.28 -46.64
N LEU A 24 -9.55 6.10 -47.27
CA LEU A 24 -8.78 4.97 -46.75
C LEU A 24 -7.29 5.32 -46.63
N LEU A 25 -6.73 5.93 -47.69
CA LEU A 25 -5.32 6.32 -47.73
C LEU A 25 -4.99 7.38 -46.68
N SER A 26 -5.83 8.41 -46.55
CA SER A 26 -5.71 9.43 -45.50
C SER A 26 -5.89 8.85 -44.11
N GLY A 27 -6.74 7.82 -43.96
CA GLY A 27 -6.91 7.02 -42.73
C GLY A 27 -5.62 6.36 -42.27
N VAL A 28 -5.02 5.58 -43.16
CA VAL A 28 -3.73 4.90 -42.92
C VAL A 28 -2.62 5.91 -42.66
N GLN A 29 -2.57 7.00 -43.43
CA GLN A 29 -1.60 8.06 -43.24
C GLN A 29 -1.75 8.75 -41.87
N GLY A 30 -2.98 9.07 -41.44
CA GLY A 30 -3.24 9.66 -40.13
C GLY A 30 -2.82 8.76 -38.98
N LEU A 31 -3.10 7.46 -39.06
CA LEU A 31 -2.66 6.48 -38.06
C LEU A 31 -1.14 6.36 -38.00
N MET A 32 -0.47 6.26 -39.17
CA MET A 32 0.99 6.23 -39.24
C MET A 32 1.62 7.52 -38.71
N TYR A 33 1.02 8.66 -38.99
CA TYR A 33 1.52 9.95 -38.51
C TYR A 33 1.51 10.03 -36.98
N LEU A 34 0.51 9.42 -36.33
CA LEU A 34 0.40 9.34 -34.87
C LEU A 34 1.26 8.24 -34.24
N SER A 35 1.79 7.30 -35.02
CA SER A 35 2.76 6.31 -34.54
C SER A 35 4.13 6.92 -34.20
N ILE A 36 4.46 8.08 -34.79
CA ILE A 36 5.73 8.79 -34.56
C ILE A 36 5.85 9.25 -33.09
N PRO A 37 4.88 9.97 -32.49
CA PRO A 37 4.90 10.32 -31.07
C PRO A 37 5.11 9.12 -30.15
N LEU A 38 4.43 8.00 -30.43
CA LEU A 38 4.54 6.76 -29.66
C LEU A 38 5.96 6.16 -29.73
N CYS A 39 6.59 6.20 -30.90
CA CYS A 39 7.98 5.76 -31.06
C CYS A 39 8.95 6.67 -30.29
N ILE A 40 8.74 7.99 -30.33
CA ILE A 40 9.56 8.96 -29.60
C ILE A 40 9.44 8.76 -28.09
N GLN A 41 8.22 8.54 -27.57
CA GLN A 41 8.02 8.17 -26.17
C GLN A 41 8.83 6.92 -25.82
N GLY A 42 8.73 5.86 -26.62
CA GLY A 42 9.47 4.62 -26.39
C GLY A 42 10.98 4.88 -26.30
N ILE A 43 11.53 5.64 -27.24
CA ILE A 43 12.96 6.01 -27.24
C ILE A 43 13.34 6.76 -25.96
N ILE A 44 12.55 7.75 -25.54
CA ILE A 44 12.82 8.54 -24.33
C ILE A 44 12.78 7.66 -23.08
N THR A 45 11.73 6.85 -22.93
CA THR A 45 11.56 5.95 -21.78
C THR A 45 12.69 4.93 -21.68
N TYR A 46 13.11 4.32 -22.79
CA TYR A 46 14.22 3.37 -22.79
C TYR A 46 15.58 4.03 -22.57
N THR A 47 15.76 5.26 -23.05
CA THR A 47 17.01 6.01 -22.82
C THR A 47 17.17 6.37 -21.33
N MET A 48 16.06 6.68 -20.63
CA MET A 48 16.09 6.93 -19.18
C MET A 48 16.51 5.70 -18.36
N ALA A 49 16.28 4.48 -18.86
CA ALA A 49 16.67 3.24 -18.19
C ALA A 49 18.18 2.93 -18.25
N GLY A 50 19.01 3.82 -18.84
CA GLY A 50 20.46 3.82 -18.68
C GLY A 50 21.22 2.75 -19.47
N ARG A 51 20.60 2.03 -20.41
CA ARG A 51 21.27 1.06 -21.29
C ARG A 51 20.77 1.12 -22.73
N PHE A 52 21.69 1.04 -23.70
CA PHE A 52 21.35 0.80 -25.11
C PHE A 52 20.80 -0.62 -25.25
N THR A 53 19.48 -0.74 -25.36
CA THR A 53 18.77 -2.01 -25.51
C THR A 53 18.40 -2.25 -26.98
N SER A 54 18.30 -3.51 -27.39
CA SER A 54 17.84 -3.91 -28.73
C SER A 54 16.48 -3.29 -29.10
N SER A 55 15.61 -3.09 -28.10
CA SER A 55 14.30 -2.44 -28.23
C SER A 55 14.38 -1.00 -28.74
N LEU A 56 15.42 -0.25 -28.37
CA LEU A 56 15.58 1.15 -28.82
C LEU A 56 15.85 1.21 -30.33
N PHE A 57 16.73 0.34 -30.83
CA PHE A 57 17.02 0.24 -32.27
C PHE A 57 15.80 -0.24 -33.07
N LEU A 58 15.02 -1.15 -32.49
CA LEU A 58 13.77 -1.62 -33.09
C LEU A 58 12.75 -0.50 -33.23
N ILE A 59 12.51 0.28 -32.18
CA ILE A 59 11.55 1.40 -32.21
C ILE A 59 12.02 2.47 -33.22
N ALA A 60 13.31 2.77 -33.25
CA ALA A 60 13.88 3.69 -34.24
C ALA A 60 13.69 3.18 -35.68
N PHE A 61 13.90 1.88 -35.92
CA PHE A 61 13.68 1.27 -37.23
C PHE A 61 12.20 1.34 -37.65
N VAL A 62 11.27 1.03 -36.73
CA VAL A 62 9.82 1.13 -36.97
C VAL A 62 9.41 2.56 -37.30
N ALA A 63 9.96 3.56 -36.60
CA ALA A 63 9.68 4.97 -36.87
C ALA A 63 10.13 5.39 -38.28
N ILE A 64 11.34 4.98 -38.70
CA ILE A 64 11.85 5.25 -40.06
C ILE A 64 10.94 4.60 -41.12
N LEU A 65 10.53 3.36 -40.87
CA LEU A 65 9.68 2.59 -41.77
C LEU A 65 8.29 3.25 -41.91
N ALA A 66 7.72 3.75 -40.81
CA ALA A 66 6.48 4.52 -40.81
C ALA A 66 6.59 5.80 -41.65
N VAL A 67 7.71 6.54 -41.55
CA VAL A 67 7.96 7.75 -42.37
C VAL A 67 8.02 7.39 -43.86
N VAL A 68 8.71 6.32 -44.23
CA VAL A 68 8.81 5.86 -45.63
C VAL A 68 7.42 5.54 -46.20
N PHE A 69 6.59 4.80 -45.46
CA PHE A 69 5.23 4.49 -45.90
C PHE A 69 4.34 5.74 -45.98
N LEU A 70 4.49 6.68 -45.04
CA LEU A 70 3.76 7.93 -45.05
C LEU A 70 4.04 8.74 -46.33
N SER A 71 5.30 8.88 -46.71
CA SER A 71 5.70 9.55 -47.97
C SER A 71 5.21 8.80 -49.20
N TYR A 72 5.25 7.46 -49.18
CA TYR A 72 4.74 6.64 -50.29
C TYR A 72 3.23 6.85 -50.50
N PHE A 73 2.44 6.85 -49.43
CA PHE A 73 0.99 7.07 -49.51
C PHE A 73 0.63 8.49 -49.92
N GLN A 74 1.38 9.50 -49.48
CA GLN A 74 1.18 10.88 -49.92
C GLN A 74 1.37 11.03 -51.44
N LEU A 75 2.38 10.39 -52.02
CA LEU A 75 2.59 10.38 -53.48
C LEU A 75 1.39 9.78 -54.23
N TRP A 76 0.78 8.73 -53.69
CA TRP A 76 -0.42 8.12 -54.27
C TRP A 76 -1.64 9.02 -54.19
N GLN A 77 -1.82 9.73 -53.08
CA GLN A 77 -2.91 10.69 -52.92
C GLN A 77 -2.81 11.81 -53.98
N LEU A 78 -1.60 12.31 -54.26
CA LEU A 78 -1.35 13.30 -55.32
C LEU A 78 -1.74 12.79 -56.71
N ARG A 79 -1.45 11.51 -57.02
CA ARG A 79 -1.86 10.89 -58.30
C ARG A 79 -3.37 10.76 -58.44
N ILE A 80 -4.07 10.42 -57.35
CA ILE A 80 -5.53 10.36 -57.35
C ILE A 80 -6.11 11.76 -57.56
N ASN A 81 -5.53 12.79 -56.94
CA ASN A 81 -5.92 14.18 -57.17
C ASN A 81 -5.79 14.59 -58.64
N GLU A 82 -4.66 14.26 -59.28
CA GLU A 82 -4.47 14.53 -60.71
C GLU A 82 -5.50 13.81 -61.61
N THR A 83 -5.84 12.57 -61.26
CA THR A 83 -6.90 11.81 -61.93
C THR A 83 -8.25 12.53 -61.84
N ILE A 84 -8.60 13.03 -60.65
CA ILE A 84 -9.86 13.76 -60.44
C ILE A 84 -9.86 15.07 -61.22
N ASN A 85 -8.76 15.82 -61.22
CA ASN A 85 -8.66 17.09 -61.95
C ASN A 85 -8.89 16.92 -63.45
N GLN A 86 -8.23 15.93 -64.07
CA GLN A 86 -8.39 15.66 -65.50
C GLN A 86 -9.79 15.12 -65.84
N LYS A 87 -10.30 14.18 -65.02
CA LYS A 87 -11.64 13.63 -65.20
C LYS A 87 -12.70 14.72 -65.14
N LEU A 88 -12.56 15.66 -64.21
CA LEU A 88 -13.54 16.72 -64.01
C LEU A 88 -13.60 17.68 -65.19
N PHE A 89 -12.44 18.10 -65.71
CA PHE A 89 -12.36 18.93 -66.91
C PHE A 89 -12.97 18.21 -68.13
N ALA A 90 -12.55 16.96 -68.36
CA ALA A 90 -13.04 16.13 -69.45
C ALA A 90 -14.57 15.95 -69.41
N THR A 91 -15.12 15.66 -68.24
CA THR A 91 -16.56 15.44 -68.05
C THR A 91 -17.35 16.74 -68.27
N LEU A 92 -16.87 17.88 -67.75
CA LEU A 92 -17.53 19.16 -67.98
C LEU A 92 -17.50 19.57 -69.45
N THR A 93 -16.37 19.40 -70.15
CA THR A 93 -16.27 19.70 -71.57
C THR A 93 -17.22 18.84 -72.41
N ASP A 94 -17.32 17.54 -72.12
CA ASP A 94 -18.27 16.63 -72.78
C ASP A 94 -19.72 17.09 -72.60
N ARG A 95 -20.11 17.43 -71.36
CA ARG A 95 -21.48 17.85 -71.03
C ARG A 95 -21.85 19.20 -71.62
N ILE A 96 -20.96 20.18 -71.57
CA ILE A 96 -21.18 21.49 -72.21
C ILE A 96 -21.28 21.33 -73.72
N SER A 97 -20.48 20.46 -74.34
CA SER A 97 -20.57 20.19 -75.77
C SER A 97 -21.92 19.59 -76.15
N SER A 98 -22.45 18.65 -75.34
CA SER A 98 -23.81 18.14 -75.55
C SER A 98 -24.90 19.19 -75.31
N LEU A 99 -24.73 20.09 -74.33
CA LEU A 99 -25.68 21.18 -74.08
C LEU A 99 -25.76 22.12 -75.30
N LEU A 100 -24.62 22.46 -75.90
CA LEU A 100 -24.55 23.31 -77.10
C LEU A 100 -25.22 22.72 -78.34
N GLN A 101 -25.36 21.39 -78.40
CA GLN A 101 -26.06 20.71 -79.49
C GLN A 101 -27.58 20.75 -79.33
N VAL A 102 -28.09 20.86 -78.10
CA VAL A 102 -29.52 20.74 -77.78
C VAL A 102 -30.21 22.11 -77.67
N THR A 103 -29.49 23.16 -77.22
CA THR A 103 -30.13 24.44 -76.95
C THR A 103 -30.19 25.38 -78.15
N SER A 104 -31.35 26.02 -78.35
CA SER A 104 -31.61 26.99 -79.43
C SER A 104 -31.23 28.44 -79.09
N ASP A 105 -31.26 28.85 -77.81
CA ASP A 105 -30.86 30.20 -77.36
C ASP A 105 -29.35 30.30 -77.11
N ARG A 106 -28.61 30.63 -78.17
CA ARG A 106 -27.14 30.72 -78.15
C ARG A 106 -26.62 31.97 -77.44
N GLU A 107 -27.40 33.04 -77.35
CA GLU A 107 -26.96 34.30 -76.74
C GLU A 107 -26.91 34.17 -75.22
N GLN A 108 -27.98 33.63 -74.62
CA GLN A 108 -28.03 33.43 -73.18
C GLN A 108 -27.01 32.38 -72.69
N ILE A 109 -26.77 31.33 -73.49
CA ILE A 109 -25.77 30.31 -73.17
C ILE A 109 -24.34 30.85 -73.29
N SER A 110 -24.05 31.72 -74.27
CA SER A 110 -22.71 32.30 -74.45
C SER A 110 -22.21 32.99 -73.17
N PHE A 111 -23.06 33.80 -72.53
CA PHE A 111 -22.72 34.45 -71.26
C PHE A 111 -22.56 33.47 -70.10
N LYS A 112 -23.38 32.39 -70.07
CA LYS A 112 -23.29 31.33 -69.05
C LYS A 112 -22.07 30.42 -69.25
N ILE A 113 -21.56 30.25 -70.48
CA ILE A 113 -20.33 29.48 -70.74
C ILE A 113 -19.13 30.03 -69.98
N ASN A 114 -19.09 31.33 -69.68
CA ASN A 114 -18.03 31.89 -68.82
C ASN A 114 -17.94 31.19 -67.45
N GLN A 115 -19.02 30.58 -66.96
CA GLN A 115 -19.02 29.79 -65.73
C GLN A 115 -18.23 28.48 -65.87
N PHE A 116 -17.90 28.02 -67.08
CA PHE A 116 -16.96 26.92 -67.32
C PHE A 116 -15.62 27.17 -66.63
N PHE A 117 -15.14 28.42 -66.57
CA PHE A 117 -13.87 28.74 -65.92
C PHE A 117 -13.88 28.48 -64.41
N ASP A 118 -15.04 28.30 -63.77
CA ASP A 118 -15.11 27.82 -62.37
C ASP A 118 -14.62 26.36 -62.22
N VAL A 119 -14.38 25.63 -63.33
CA VAL A 119 -13.67 24.35 -63.31
C VAL A 119 -12.30 24.47 -62.65
N VAL A 120 -11.59 25.58 -62.82
CA VAL A 120 -10.27 25.80 -62.22
C VAL A 120 -10.39 25.93 -60.71
N THR A 121 -11.38 26.69 -60.24
CA THR A 121 -11.70 26.82 -58.81
C THR A 121 -12.06 25.46 -58.24
N LEU A 122 -12.82 24.66 -58.98
CA LEU A 122 -13.28 23.37 -58.54
C LEU A 122 -12.16 22.31 -58.53
N GLN A 123 -11.28 22.26 -59.53
CA GLN A 123 -10.10 21.39 -59.56
C GLN A 123 -9.16 21.69 -58.38
N LYS A 124 -8.78 22.96 -58.21
CA LYS A 124 -7.91 23.37 -57.09
C LYS A 124 -8.56 23.09 -55.74
N GLY A 125 -9.86 23.38 -55.63
CA GLY A 125 -10.58 23.25 -54.37
C GLY A 125 -10.87 21.80 -53.98
N VAL A 126 -11.33 20.97 -54.91
CA VAL A 126 -11.55 19.53 -54.68
C VAL A 126 -10.25 18.86 -54.27
N GLY A 127 -9.13 19.17 -54.94
CA GLY A 127 -7.84 18.63 -54.55
C GLY A 127 -7.44 19.01 -53.12
N LYS A 128 -7.59 20.28 -52.75
CA LYS A 128 -7.30 20.75 -51.39
C LYS A 128 -8.20 20.08 -50.33
N ILE A 129 -9.48 19.90 -50.63
CA ILE A 129 -10.44 19.23 -49.73
C ILE A 129 -10.12 17.74 -49.57
N LEU A 130 -9.79 17.07 -50.66
CA LEU A 130 -9.49 15.63 -50.64
C LEU A 130 -8.13 15.32 -50.02
N LEU A 131 -7.16 16.22 -50.20
CA LEU A 131 -5.82 16.04 -49.67
C LEU A 131 -5.72 16.51 -48.22
N ASP A 132 -5.90 17.80 -48.00
CA ASP A 132 -5.54 18.44 -46.73
C ASP A 132 -6.70 18.38 -45.73
N PHE A 133 -7.92 18.67 -46.17
CA PHE A 133 -9.08 18.73 -45.28
C PHE A 133 -9.45 17.33 -44.75
N THR A 134 -9.39 16.31 -45.62
CA THR A 134 -9.65 14.92 -45.24
C THR A 134 -8.58 14.38 -44.26
N PHE A 135 -7.30 14.63 -44.55
CA PHE A 135 -6.22 14.25 -43.63
C PHE A 135 -6.35 14.95 -42.28
N ALA A 136 -6.66 16.26 -42.27
CA ALA A 136 -6.85 17.04 -41.06
C ALA A 136 -7.96 16.46 -40.16
N ILE A 137 -9.14 16.16 -40.71
CA ILE A 137 -10.25 15.58 -39.93
C ILE A 137 -9.85 14.23 -39.33
N ILE A 138 -9.26 13.35 -40.13
CA ILE A 138 -8.85 12.02 -39.68
C ILE A 138 -7.78 12.13 -38.59
N SER A 139 -6.80 13.00 -38.78
CA SER A 139 -5.73 13.27 -37.81
C SER A 139 -6.29 13.79 -36.48
N ILE A 140 -7.23 14.74 -36.52
CA ILE A 140 -7.92 15.25 -35.32
C ILE A 140 -8.67 14.12 -34.61
N VAL A 141 -9.45 13.32 -35.34
CA VAL A 141 -10.27 12.24 -34.74
C VAL A 141 -9.38 11.17 -34.10
N ILE A 142 -8.37 10.68 -34.80
CA ILE A 142 -7.48 9.64 -34.26
C ILE A 142 -6.63 10.20 -33.12
N GLY A 143 -6.11 11.43 -33.26
CA GLY A 143 -5.31 12.08 -32.22
C GLY A 143 -6.09 12.27 -30.92
N LEU A 144 -7.33 12.76 -31.01
CA LEU A 144 -8.21 12.92 -29.86
C LEU A 144 -8.66 11.58 -29.24
N LEU A 145 -8.69 10.49 -30.01
CA LEU A 145 -8.99 9.15 -29.48
C LEU A 145 -7.81 8.59 -28.68
N ILE A 146 -6.57 8.89 -29.10
CA ILE A 146 -5.36 8.41 -28.43
C ILE A 146 -5.10 9.16 -27.11
N LEU A 147 -5.36 10.46 -27.03
CA LEU A 147 -5.04 11.26 -25.83
C LEU A 147 -5.63 10.71 -24.51
N PRO A 148 -6.91 10.29 -24.44
CA PRO A 148 -7.50 9.68 -23.24
C PRO A 148 -6.83 8.39 -22.77
N VAL A 149 -6.09 7.69 -23.65
CA VAL A 149 -5.33 6.48 -23.28
C VAL A 149 -4.15 6.82 -22.36
N TYR A 150 -3.61 8.04 -22.44
CA TYR A 150 -2.54 8.51 -21.55
C TYR A 150 -3.06 8.98 -20.20
N SER A 151 -4.19 9.70 -20.18
CA SER A 151 -4.84 10.13 -18.94
C SER A 151 -6.31 10.44 -19.21
N SER A 152 -7.17 10.06 -18.26
CA SER A 152 -8.61 10.32 -18.31
C SER A 152 -8.94 11.82 -18.38
N TRP A 153 -8.08 12.70 -17.88
CA TRP A 153 -8.24 14.15 -17.97
C TRP A 153 -8.34 14.65 -19.42
N PHE A 154 -7.68 13.97 -20.37
CA PHE A 154 -7.73 14.32 -21.79
C PHE A 154 -9.08 14.08 -22.47
N LEU A 155 -9.98 13.33 -21.83
CA LEU A 155 -11.34 13.13 -22.35
C LEU A 155 -12.15 14.43 -22.31
N ILE A 156 -12.04 15.20 -21.23
CA ILE A 156 -12.72 16.50 -21.09
C ILE A 156 -12.24 17.45 -22.19
N PHE A 157 -10.93 17.50 -22.44
CA PHE A 157 -10.35 18.31 -23.50
C PHE A 157 -10.80 17.87 -24.89
N THR A 158 -10.97 16.58 -25.11
CA THR A 158 -11.52 16.04 -26.36
C THR A 158 -12.92 16.56 -26.64
N LEU A 159 -13.81 16.52 -25.63
CA LEU A 159 -15.17 17.05 -25.76
C LEU A 159 -15.18 18.57 -26.00
N LEU A 160 -14.32 19.30 -25.28
CA LEU A 160 -14.17 20.75 -25.44
C LEU A 160 -13.69 21.09 -26.86
N MET A 161 -12.72 20.35 -27.39
CA MET A 161 -12.17 20.52 -28.74
C MET A 161 -13.25 20.37 -29.82
N VAL A 162 -13.93 19.23 -29.81
CA VAL A 162 -14.98 18.91 -30.80
C VAL A 162 -16.15 19.90 -30.69
N GLY A 163 -16.58 20.23 -29.46
CA GLY A 163 -17.64 21.20 -29.21
C GLY A 163 -17.30 22.60 -29.71
N GLY A 164 -16.07 23.07 -29.47
CA GLY A 164 -15.57 24.36 -29.93
C GLY A 164 -15.53 24.47 -31.45
N LEU A 165 -14.95 23.48 -32.13
CA LEU A 165 -14.92 23.47 -33.60
C LEU A 165 -16.33 23.43 -34.20
N TYR A 166 -17.21 22.57 -33.66
CA TYR A 166 -18.60 22.49 -34.11
C TYR A 166 -19.33 23.83 -33.96
N PHE A 167 -19.17 24.49 -32.82
CA PHE A 167 -19.79 25.80 -32.54
C PHE A 167 -19.32 26.88 -33.52
N ILE A 168 -18.01 26.95 -33.78
CA ILE A 168 -17.45 28.01 -34.64
C ILE A 168 -17.84 27.79 -36.12
N ILE A 169 -17.82 26.55 -36.61
CA ILE A 169 -18.23 26.24 -37.99
C ILE A 169 -19.74 26.50 -38.16
N ARG A 170 -20.58 26.10 -37.20
CA ARG A 170 -22.04 26.17 -37.35
C ARG A 170 -22.61 27.60 -37.28
N THR A 171 -22.07 28.48 -36.44
CA THR A 171 -22.63 29.83 -36.19
C THR A 171 -22.61 30.74 -37.43
N LYS A 172 -21.51 30.76 -38.20
CA LYS A 172 -21.36 31.62 -39.39
C LYS A 172 -21.24 30.88 -40.73
N GLY A 173 -21.18 29.56 -40.74
CA GLY A 173 -20.98 28.78 -41.98
C GLY A 173 -22.07 28.95 -43.05
N ARG A 174 -23.35 28.97 -42.67
CA ARG A 174 -24.46 29.20 -43.63
C ARG A 174 -24.42 30.60 -44.24
N GLY A 175 -24.09 31.61 -43.43
CA GLY A 175 -23.91 33.00 -43.89
C GLY A 175 -22.67 33.16 -44.78
N ALA A 176 -21.60 32.40 -44.53
CA ALA A 176 -20.40 32.39 -45.36
C ALA A 176 -20.68 31.87 -46.79
N ILE A 177 -21.40 30.76 -46.93
CA ILE A 177 -21.79 30.21 -48.25
C ILE A 177 -22.66 31.21 -49.02
N GLN A 178 -23.66 31.79 -48.37
CA GLN A 178 -24.57 32.74 -49.03
C GLN A 178 -23.86 34.03 -49.45
N SER A 179 -23.00 34.59 -48.59
CA SER A 179 -22.19 35.78 -48.93
C SER A 179 -21.15 35.51 -50.02
N ASN A 180 -20.58 34.29 -50.08
CA ASN A 180 -19.66 33.91 -51.16
C ASN A 180 -20.42 33.77 -52.50
N LEU A 181 -21.62 33.22 -52.46
CA LEU A 181 -22.49 33.11 -53.62
C LEU A 181 -22.95 34.47 -54.14
N GLU A 182 -23.26 35.43 -53.25
CA GLU A 182 -23.51 36.84 -53.60
C GLU A 182 -22.29 37.47 -54.27
N THR A 183 -21.09 37.25 -53.71
CA THR A 183 -19.80 37.74 -54.25
C THR A 183 -19.56 37.22 -55.67
N SER A 184 -19.73 35.91 -55.87
CA SER A 184 -19.60 35.26 -57.18
C SER A 184 -20.64 35.77 -58.18
N ARG A 185 -21.91 35.95 -57.77
CA ARG A 185 -22.95 36.53 -58.63
C ARG A 185 -22.63 37.96 -59.06
N SER A 186 -22.14 38.82 -58.18
CA SER A 186 -21.71 40.19 -58.53
C SER A 186 -20.54 40.17 -59.53
N LYS A 187 -19.57 39.27 -59.37
CA LYS A 187 -18.46 39.09 -60.34
C LYS A 187 -18.98 38.76 -61.74
N TYR A 188 -19.91 37.82 -61.87
CA TYR A 188 -20.49 37.46 -63.18
C TYR A 188 -21.43 38.53 -63.74
N ARG A 189 -22.16 39.29 -62.89
CA ARG A 189 -22.96 40.44 -63.35
C ARG A 189 -22.08 41.53 -63.96
N LEU A 190 -20.97 41.87 -63.30
CA LEU A 190 -19.98 42.83 -63.82
C LEU A 190 -19.35 42.32 -65.13
N ALA A 191 -18.92 41.05 -65.19
CA ALA A 191 -18.35 40.47 -66.39
C ALA A 191 -19.35 40.45 -67.57
N LYS A 192 -20.61 40.08 -67.30
CA LYS A 192 -21.69 40.12 -68.29
C LYS A 192 -21.93 41.54 -68.78
N TRP A 193 -22.01 42.52 -67.88
CA TRP A 193 -22.17 43.92 -68.24
C TRP A 193 -21.01 44.42 -69.12
N LEU A 194 -19.75 44.16 -68.73
CA LEU A 194 -18.57 44.51 -69.54
C LEU A 194 -18.64 43.89 -70.95
N GLN A 195 -19.03 42.62 -71.06
CA GLN A 195 -19.19 41.94 -72.35
C GLN A 195 -20.34 42.54 -73.19
N GLU A 196 -21.48 42.83 -72.58
CA GLU A 196 -22.60 43.50 -73.26
C GLU A 196 -22.24 44.91 -73.72
N SER A 197 -21.52 45.69 -72.90
CA SER A 197 -21.04 47.03 -73.24
C SER A 197 -20.05 46.99 -74.39
N THR A 198 -19.18 45.98 -74.49
CA THR A 198 -18.28 45.82 -75.64
C THR A 198 -18.99 45.44 -76.95
N LEU A 199 -20.16 44.79 -76.86
CA LEU A 199 -20.92 44.33 -78.03
C LEU A 199 -21.91 45.38 -78.56
N LYS A 200 -22.28 46.38 -77.75
CA LYS A 200 -23.16 47.48 -78.17
C LYS A 200 -22.35 48.60 -78.83
N ILE A 201 -22.68 48.92 -80.08
CA ILE A 201 -22.09 50.05 -80.80
C ILE A 201 -22.56 51.36 -80.15
N ILE A 202 -21.58 52.13 -79.69
CA ILE A 202 -21.63 53.35 -78.87
C ILE A 202 -22.70 54.35 -79.34
N LYS A 203 -23.63 54.71 -78.44
CA LYS A 203 -24.32 56.00 -78.41
C LYS A 203 -24.51 56.47 -76.96
N GLU A 204 -23.87 57.60 -76.66
CA GLU A 204 -23.86 58.40 -75.43
C GLU A 204 -23.07 57.86 -74.22
N GLU A 205 -22.20 58.75 -73.70
CA GLU A 205 -20.90 58.43 -73.09
C GLU A 205 -20.83 58.70 -71.57
N ASP A 206 -21.92 59.10 -70.91
CA ASP A 206 -21.86 59.56 -69.51
C ASP A 206 -22.37 58.57 -68.44
N ASP A 207 -23.08 57.50 -68.80
CA ASP A 207 -23.76 56.60 -67.82
C ASP A 207 -23.11 55.19 -67.72
N GLU A 208 -22.09 54.88 -68.52
CA GLU A 208 -21.43 53.56 -68.48
C GLU A 208 -20.40 53.43 -67.36
N TYR A 209 -19.61 54.49 -67.11
CA TYR A 209 -18.61 54.46 -66.03
C TYR A 209 -19.26 54.41 -64.65
N GLU A 210 -20.36 55.16 -64.44
CA GLU A 210 -21.13 55.15 -63.19
C GLU A 210 -21.80 53.77 -62.94
N LYS A 211 -22.29 53.11 -64.00
CA LYS A 211 -22.79 51.72 -63.90
C LYS A 211 -21.68 50.72 -63.59
N SER A 212 -20.51 50.86 -64.21
CA SER A 212 -19.34 50.03 -63.89
C SER A 212 -18.95 50.19 -62.43
N ASP A 213 -18.90 51.44 -61.94
CA ASP A 213 -18.57 51.77 -60.55
C ASP A 213 -19.58 51.16 -59.59
N LYS A 214 -20.88 51.24 -59.90
CA LYS A 214 -21.94 50.58 -59.12
C LYS A 214 -21.80 49.05 -59.07
N PHE A 215 -21.49 48.41 -60.20
CA PHE A 215 -21.25 46.96 -60.22
C PHE A 215 -19.97 46.56 -59.47
N LEU A 216 -18.95 47.41 -59.50
CA LEU A 216 -17.72 47.25 -58.71
C LEU A 216 -18.03 47.40 -57.21
N ASP A 217 -18.80 48.41 -56.81
CA ASP A 217 -19.22 48.61 -55.41
C ASP A 217 -20.07 47.44 -54.90
N ASP A 218 -21.02 46.94 -55.71
CA ASP A 218 -21.80 45.72 -55.44
C ASP A 218 -20.87 44.51 -55.16
N TYR A 219 -19.78 44.36 -55.91
CA TYR A 219 -18.80 43.31 -55.71
C TYR A 219 -17.95 43.54 -54.45
N LEU A 220 -17.41 44.75 -54.25
CA LEU A 220 -16.59 45.09 -53.09
C LEU A 220 -17.36 44.95 -51.79
N SER A 221 -18.60 45.42 -51.76
CA SER A 221 -19.53 45.28 -50.63
C SER A 221 -19.85 43.81 -50.33
N ALA A 222 -20.13 43.00 -51.35
CA ALA A 222 -20.36 41.57 -51.18
C ALA A 222 -19.11 40.83 -50.66
N ARG A 223 -17.93 41.13 -51.24
CA ARG A 223 -16.64 40.54 -50.82
C ARG A 223 -16.27 40.92 -49.40
N LYS A 224 -16.49 42.18 -49.00
CA LYS A 224 -16.26 42.67 -47.62
C LYS A 224 -17.17 41.96 -46.62
N LYS A 225 -18.44 41.77 -46.95
CA LYS A 225 -19.40 41.01 -46.13
C LYS A 225 -18.98 39.55 -45.98
N HIS A 226 -18.51 38.92 -47.06
CA HIS A 226 -18.00 37.55 -47.04
C HIS A 226 -16.73 37.43 -46.19
N PHE A 227 -15.73 38.29 -46.43
CA PHE A 227 -14.48 38.28 -45.68
C PHE A 227 -14.70 38.55 -44.18
N LYS A 228 -15.62 39.44 -43.80
CA LYS A 228 -15.97 39.67 -42.38
C LYS A 228 -16.54 38.40 -41.72
N SER A 229 -17.23 37.55 -42.48
CA SER A 229 -17.71 36.25 -41.98
C SER A 229 -16.56 35.26 -41.79
N LEU A 230 -15.58 35.23 -42.70
CA LEU A 230 -14.38 34.39 -42.58
C LEU A 230 -13.46 34.88 -41.46
N GLU A 231 -13.23 36.18 -41.36
CA GLU A 231 -12.40 36.83 -40.34
C GLU A 231 -12.90 36.49 -38.94
N TRP A 232 -14.23 36.50 -38.72
CA TRP A 232 -14.81 36.08 -37.46
C TRP A 232 -14.53 34.60 -37.15
N GLN A 233 -14.62 33.71 -38.16
CA GLN A 233 -14.27 32.29 -37.99
C GLN A 233 -12.77 32.12 -37.69
N PHE A 234 -11.88 32.80 -38.40
CA PHE A 234 -10.44 32.74 -38.19
C PHE A 234 -10.03 33.25 -36.80
N LYS A 235 -10.55 34.42 -36.38
CA LYS A 235 -10.29 34.96 -35.03
C LYS A 235 -10.83 34.05 -33.94
N GLY A 236 -12.06 33.56 -34.09
CA GLY A 236 -12.69 32.67 -33.11
C GLY A 236 -11.89 31.39 -32.90
N ILE A 237 -11.39 30.77 -33.97
CA ILE A 237 -10.65 29.52 -33.85
C ILE A 237 -9.20 29.76 -33.40
N MET A 238 -8.57 30.86 -33.80
CA MET A 238 -7.24 31.22 -33.30
C MET A 238 -7.27 31.45 -31.77
N ILE A 239 -8.26 32.19 -31.27
CA ILE A 239 -8.45 32.40 -29.82
C ILE A 239 -8.72 31.06 -29.13
N PHE A 240 -9.61 30.25 -29.69
CA PHE A 240 -9.90 28.91 -29.16
C PHE A 240 -8.64 28.04 -29.07
N ASN A 241 -7.81 28.06 -30.12
CA ASN A 241 -6.55 27.33 -30.18
C ASN A 241 -5.60 27.78 -29.06
N ILE A 242 -5.35 29.10 -28.94
CA ILE A 242 -4.47 29.64 -27.89
C ILE A 242 -4.93 29.22 -26.49
N VAL A 243 -6.23 29.31 -26.22
CA VAL A 243 -6.81 28.92 -24.93
C VAL A 243 -6.66 27.42 -24.70
N PHE A 244 -6.96 26.60 -25.71
CA PHE A 244 -6.85 25.15 -25.64
C PHE A 244 -5.41 24.69 -25.36
N VAL A 245 -4.42 25.22 -26.08
CA VAL A 245 -2.99 24.92 -25.87
C VAL A 245 -2.55 25.30 -24.46
N SER A 246 -2.88 26.52 -24.03
CA SER A 246 -2.47 27.02 -22.71
C SER A 246 -3.01 26.13 -21.59
N ILE A 247 -4.27 25.72 -21.66
CA ILE A 247 -4.88 24.85 -20.64
C ILE A 247 -4.23 23.46 -20.68
N LEU A 248 -4.02 22.88 -21.86
CA LEU A 248 -3.42 21.56 -21.99
C LEU A 248 -1.98 21.51 -21.50
N LEU A 249 -1.17 22.54 -21.78
CA LEU A 249 0.20 22.64 -21.28
C LEU A 249 0.24 22.71 -19.75
N ILE A 250 -0.58 23.57 -19.15
CA ILE A 250 -0.65 23.71 -17.69
C ILE A 250 -1.08 22.38 -17.04
N VAL A 251 -2.10 21.72 -17.59
CA VAL A 251 -2.58 20.43 -17.08
C VAL A 251 -1.55 19.32 -17.32
N GLY A 252 -0.89 19.29 -18.47
CA GLY A 252 0.17 18.34 -18.76
C GLY A 252 1.33 18.44 -17.78
N ILE A 253 1.78 19.67 -17.46
CA ILE A 253 2.81 19.92 -16.44
C ILE A 253 2.34 19.41 -15.07
N PHE A 254 1.11 19.72 -14.69
CA PHE A 254 0.53 19.27 -13.42
C PHE A 254 0.49 17.74 -13.33
N LEU A 255 0.09 17.05 -14.40
CA LEU A 255 0.00 15.59 -14.47
C LEU A 255 1.38 14.88 -14.40
N VAL A 256 2.43 15.51 -14.92
CA VAL A 256 3.80 15.00 -14.76
C VAL A 256 4.25 15.16 -13.31
N GLN A 257 3.96 16.30 -12.70
CA GLN A 257 4.34 16.58 -11.31
C GLN A 257 3.60 15.69 -10.30
N SER A 258 2.35 15.32 -10.58
CA SER A 258 1.58 14.39 -9.76
C SER A 258 1.98 12.92 -9.96
N GLY A 259 2.89 12.62 -10.88
CA GLY A 259 3.35 11.27 -11.19
C GLY A 259 2.36 10.45 -12.03
N GLU A 260 1.28 11.05 -12.55
CA GLU A 260 0.31 10.36 -13.41
C GLU A 260 0.86 10.14 -14.83
N LEU A 261 1.69 11.06 -15.33
CA LEU A 261 2.34 10.94 -16.64
C LEU A 261 3.87 10.84 -16.49
N ASN A 262 4.47 9.84 -17.15
CA ASN A 262 5.92 9.79 -17.33
C ASN A 262 6.36 10.89 -18.33
N ILE A 263 7.59 11.41 -18.19
CA ILE A 263 8.22 12.34 -19.13
C ILE A 263 8.08 11.87 -20.60
N GLY A 264 8.27 10.59 -20.88
CA GLY A 264 8.07 10.05 -22.24
C GLY A 264 6.63 10.19 -22.74
N GLN A 265 5.65 9.91 -21.88
CA GLN A 265 4.21 10.04 -22.20
C GLN A 265 3.80 11.51 -22.33
N PHE A 266 4.35 12.39 -21.51
CA PHE A 266 4.16 13.83 -21.63
C PHE A 266 4.63 14.35 -22.98
N VAL A 267 5.85 13.98 -23.39
CA VAL A 267 6.37 14.38 -24.71
C VAL A 267 5.51 13.83 -25.86
N ALA A 268 5.08 12.57 -25.79
CA ALA A 268 4.17 12.02 -26.83
C ALA A 268 2.83 12.76 -26.87
N THR A 269 2.23 13.03 -25.70
CA THR A 269 0.97 13.77 -25.59
C THR A 269 1.12 15.17 -26.17
N GLU A 270 2.20 15.87 -25.84
CA GLU A 270 2.48 17.22 -26.35
C GLU A 270 2.65 17.25 -27.86
N ILE A 271 3.39 16.28 -28.42
CA ILE A 271 3.52 16.15 -29.89
C ILE A 271 2.15 15.88 -30.52
N ILE A 272 1.33 14.98 -29.95
CA ILE A 272 -0.02 14.70 -30.47
C ILE A 272 -0.89 15.96 -30.45
N ILE A 273 -0.84 16.74 -29.37
CA ILE A 273 -1.55 18.02 -29.25
C ILE A 273 -1.09 18.98 -30.36
N PHE A 274 0.22 19.15 -30.55
CA PHE A 274 0.77 19.96 -31.64
C PHE A 274 0.29 19.51 -33.03
N LEU A 275 0.21 18.20 -33.26
CA LEU A 275 -0.29 17.66 -34.52
C LEU A 275 -1.79 17.93 -34.73
N ILE A 276 -2.60 17.83 -33.68
CA ILE A 276 -4.02 18.17 -33.70
C ILE A 276 -4.18 19.65 -34.02
N ILE A 277 -3.42 20.52 -33.37
CA ILE A 277 -3.45 21.97 -33.60
C ILE A 277 -3.13 22.32 -35.06
N ASN A 278 -2.05 21.78 -35.61
CA ASN A 278 -1.70 21.99 -37.02
C ASN A 278 -2.79 21.45 -37.96
N SER A 279 -3.39 20.30 -37.62
CA SER A 279 -4.51 19.75 -38.38
C SER A 279 -5.74 20.66 -38.34
N VAL A 280 -6.01 21.28 -37.19
CA VAL A 280 -7.09 22.26 -37.00
C VAL A 280 -6.84 23.52 -37.83
N GLU A 281 -5.63 24.08 -37.79
CA GLU A 281 -5.23 25.20 -38.64
C GLU A 281 -5.45 24.91 -40.13
N LYS A 282 -5.03 23.74 -40.59
CA LYS A 282 -5.27 23.29 -41.98
C LYS A 282 -6.75 23.21 -42.31
N LEU A 283 -7.58 22.68 -41.42
CA LEU A 283 -9.04 22.61 -41.61
C LEU A 283 -9.59 24.02 -41.86
N ILE A 284 -9.14 25.01 -41.09
CA ILE A 284 -9.62 26.39 -41.12
C ILE A 284 -9.22 27.11 -42.39
N PHE A 285 -7.94 27.08 -42.76
CA PHE A 285 -7.45 27.71 -43.99
C PHE A 285 -8.03 27.08 -45.26
N ASN A 286 -8.67 25.91 -45.12
CA ASN A 286 -9.38 25.23 -46.20
C ASN A 286 -10.90 25.44 -46.18
N LEU A 287 -11.47 26.11 -45.17
CA LEU A 287 -12.91 26.43 -45.13
C LEU A 287 -13.32 27.37 -46.26
N ASP A 288 -12.52 28.40 -46.56
CA ASP A 288 -12.75 29.30 -47.70
C ASP A 288 -12.84 28.50 -49.00
N THR A 289 -11.88 27.60 -49.20
CA THR A 289 -11.86 26.68 -50.34
C THR A 289 -13.08 25.74 -50.38
N CYS A 290 -13.59 25.28 -49.24
CA CYS A 290 -14.83 24.50 -49.17
C CYS A 290 -16.03 25.32 -49.66
N TYR A 291 -16.13 26.58 -49.24
CA TYR A 291 -17.19 27.48 -49.69
C TYR A 291 -17.06 27.77 -51.18
N ASP A 292 -15.84 28.00 -51.68
CA ASP A 292 -15.58 28.22 -53.10
C ASP A 292 -15.97 27.02 -53.97
N VAL A 293 -15.69 25.79 -53.53
CA VAL A 293 -16.09 24.57 -54.25
C VAL A 293 -17.61 24.44 -54.30
N VAL A 294 -18.30 24.70 -53.18
CA VAL A 294 -19.77 24.67 -53.15
C VAL A 294 -20.34 25.73 -54.09
N VAL A 295 -19.80 26.95 -54.09
CA VAL A 295 -20.24 28.03 -54.99
C VAL A 295 -19.94 27.68 -56.45
N ALA A 296 -18.75 27.17 -56.76
CA ALA A 296 -18.37 26.73 -58.11
C ALA A 296 -19.30 25.63 -58.64
N LEU A 297 -19.65 24.63 -57.81
CA LEU A 297 -20.62 23.61 -58.17
C LEU A 297 -21.99 24.21 -58.49
N VAL A 298 -22.48 25.15 -57.68
CA VAL A 298 -23.76 25.83 -57.92
C VAL A 298 -23.71 26.62 -59.23
N LYS A 299 -22.61 27.32 -59.52
CA LYS A 299 -22.45 28.09 -60.76
C LYS A 299 -22.43 27.18 -61.99
N ILE A 300 -21.66 26.09 -61.93
CA ILE A 300 -21.60 25.14 -63.05
C ILE A 300 -22.95 24.46 -63.25
N ASP A 301 -23.70 24.12 -62.19
CA ASP A 301 -25.05 23.56 -62.29
C ASP A 301 -26.08 24.59 -62.84
N GLU A 302 -25.94 25.88 -62.51
CA GLU A 302 -26.78 26.96 -63.06
C GLU A 302 -26.67 27.07 -64.60
N MET A 303 -25.59 26.56 -65.22
CA MET A 303 -25.45 26.44 -66.69
C MET A 303 -26.43 25.41 -67.27
N PHE A 304 -26.62 24.29 -66.59
CA PHE A 304 -27.46 23.17 -67.02
C PHE A 304 -28.91 23.28 -66.55
N ALA A 305 -29.29 24.35 -65.87
CA ALA A 305 -30.62 24.53 -65.28
C ALA A 305 -31.80 24.39 -66.28
N TYR A 306 -31.57 24.65 -67.57
CA TYR A 306 -32.59 24.52 -68.63
C TYR A 306 -32.70 23.10 -69.19
N HIS A 307 -31.67 22.27 -69.02
CA HIS A 307 -31.58 20.88 -69.49
C HIS A 307 -30.99 20.01 -68.37
N PRO A 308 -31.77 19.74 -67.31
CA PRO A 308 -31.29 19.01 -66.13
C PRO A 308 -30.80 17.60 -66.46
N GLU A 309 -31.29 16.99 -67.55
CA GLU A 309 -30.89 15.67 -68.07
C GLU A 309 -29.45 15.60 -68.62
N ILE A 310 -28.80 16.74 -68.84
CA ILE A 310 -27.41 16.84 -69.33
C ILE A 310 -26.47 17.32 -68.20
N SER A 311 -26.96 17.37 -66.95
CA SER A 311 -26.15 17.86 -65.84
C SER A 311 -24.88 17.03 -65.67
N PHE A 312 -23.80 17.71 -65.29
CA PHE A 312 -22.54 17.06 -64.91
C PHE A 312 -22.66 16.19 -63.65
N LEU A 313 -23.79 16.31 -62.92
CA LEU A 313 -24.14 15.50 -61.78
C LEU A 313 -24.82 14.17 -62.15
N ASP A 314 -25.02 13.87 -63.44
CA ASP A 314 -25.55 12.57 -63.87
C ASP A 314 -24.43 11.59 -64.25
N ASN A 315 -24.57 10.35 -63.76
CA ASN A 315 -23.54 9.29 -63.82
C ASN A 315 -23.42 8.59 -65.19
N GLU A 316 -23.86 9.23 -66.27
CA GLU A 316 -23.70 8.67 -67.62
C GLU A 316 -22.23 8.67 -68.08
N PRO A 317 -21.78 7.67 -68.86
CA PRO A 317 -20.44 7.69 -69.43
C PRO A 317 -20.24 8.89 -70.38
N ASN A 318 -19.01 9.43 -70.43
CA ASN A 318 -18.67 10.54 -71.33
C ASN A 318 -18.76 10.08 -72.80
N LYS A 319 -19.36 10.90 -73.67
CA LYS A 319 -19.58 10.55 -75.09
C LYS A 319 -18.35 10.84 -75.95
N MET A 320 -17.56 11.86 -75.61
CA MET A 320 -16.33 12.23 -76.29
C MET A 320 -15.20 11.21 -76.06
N PRO A 321 -14.51 10.74 -77.12
CA PRO A 321 -13.40 9.78 -76.98
C PRO A 321 -12.21 10.35 -76.21
N ALA A 322 -11.90 11.64 -76.40
CA ALA A 322 -10.85 12.32 -75.64
C ALA A 322 -11.21 12.44 -74.15
N ALA A 323 -12.50 12.58 -73.81
CA ALA A 323 -12.98 12.67 -72.43
C ALA A 323 -12.95 11.32 -71.68
N GLN A 324 -12.66 10.23 -72.39
CA GLN A 324 -12.42 8.90 -71.81
C GLN A 324 -10.93 8.63 -71.54
N ASN A 325 -10.02 9.37 -72.20
CA ASN A 325 -8.57 9.23 -72.10
C ASN A 325 -7.94 10.12 -71.00
N TYR A 326 -8.56 10.20 -69.83
CA TYR A 326 -7.94 10.89 -68.68
C TYR A 326 -6.93 9.98 -67.97
N TYR A 327 -5.97 10.58 -67.24
CA TYR A 327 -4.96 9.88 -66.44
C TYR A 327 -5.66 8.92 -65.46
N SER A 328 -5.75 7.64 -65.81
CA SER A 328 -6.40 6.60 -65.03
C SER A 328 -5.37 5.56 -64.64
N HIS A 329 -4.52 5.92 -63.68
CA HIS A 329 -3.63 4.91 -63.10
C HIS A 329 -4.49 3.89 -62.36
N HIS A 330 -4.74 2.74 -63.00
CA HIS A 330 -5.47 1.64 -62.38
C HIS A 330 -4.81 1.30 -61.05
N TYR A 331 -5.62 1.11 -60.01
CA TYR A 331 -5.20 0.82 -58.66
C TYR A 331 -4.23 -0.38 -58.70
N SER A 332 -2.93 -0.11 -58.66
CA SER A 332 -1.98 -1.10 -59.15
C SER A 332 -1.87 -2.23 -58.13
N LYS A 333 -1.51 -3.44 -58.61
CA LYS A 333 -1.09 -4.55 -57.72
C LYS A 333 -0.10 -4.09 -56.65
N LYS A 334 0.70 -3.03 -56.91
CA LYS A 334 1.68 -2.46 -55.99
C LYS A 334 1.07 -1.78 -54.75
N ILE A 335 -0.17 -1.24 -54.81
CA ILE A 335 -0.84 -0.68 -53.61
C ILE A 335 -1.30 -1.82 -52.71
N LYS A 336 -1.91 -2.86 -53.28
CA LYS A 336 -2.26 -4.08 -52.53
C LYS A 336 -1.00 -4.72 -51.95
N MET A 337 0.09 -4.82 -52.71
CA MET A 337 1.39 -5.30 -52.22
C MET A 337 2.00 -4.40 -51.15
N ALA A 338 1.89 -3.07 -51.23
CA ALA A 338 2.36 -2.18 -50.17
C ALA A 338 1.53 -2.34 -48.89
N PHE A 339 0.21 -2.52 -49.02
CA PHE A 339 -0.67 -2.84 -47.89
C PHE A 339 -0.34 -4.21 -47.27
N TYR A 340 -0.13 -5.24 -48.08
CA TYR A 340 0.38 -6.53 -47.61
C TYR A 340 1.78 -6.43 -47.03
N GLY A 341 2.64 -5.56 -47.57
CA GLY A 341 3.98 -5.28 -47.06
C GLY A 341 3.94 -4.63 -45.68
N ILE A 342 2.98 -3.73 -45.43
CA ILE A 342 2.71 -3.18 -44.09
C ILE A 342 2.20 -4.27 -43.16
N LEU A 343 1.26 -5.11 -43.62
CA LEU A 343 0.71 -6.19 -42.81
C LEU A 343 1.80 -7.19 -42.42
N ILE A 344 2.71 -7.51 -43.35
CA ILE A 344 3.90 -8.33 -43.09
C ILE A 344 4.88 -7.60 -42.16
N ALA A 345 5.12 -6.31 -42.35
CA ALA A 345 6.01 -5.54 -41.47
C ALA A 345 5.48 -5.48 -40.04
N ILE A 346 4.16 -5.29 -39.85
CA ILE A 346 3.51 -5.36 -38.53
C ILE A 346 3.70 -6.75 -37.93
N VAL A 347 3.48 -7.81 -38.71
CA VAL A 347 3.71 -9.19 -38.25
C VAL A 347 5.18 -9.38 -37.82
N ILE A 348 6.15 -8.92 -38.61
CA ILE A 348 7.58 -9.02 -38.27
C ILE A 348 7.88 -8.27 -36.96
N VAL A 349 7.40 -7.03 -36.81
CA VAL A 349 7.60 -6.22 -35.59
C VAL A 349 7.04 -6.89 -34.35
N VAL A 350 5.90 -7.56 -34.50
CA VAL A 350 5.23 -8.29 -33.42
C VAL A 350 6.05 -9.52 -32.93
N PHE A 351 6.94 -10.06 -33.77
CA PHE A 351 7.85 -11.16 -33.43
C PHE A 351 9.26 -10.72 -33.01
N LEU A 352 9.60 -9.44 -33.14
CA LEU A 352 10.91 -8.96 -32.75
C LEU A 352 11.09 -8.95 -31.20
N PRO A 353 12.34 -9.11 -30.71
CA PRO A 353 12.64 -9.16 -29.28
C PRO A 353 12.40 -7.81 -28.60
N TRP A 354 11.58 -7.81 -27.55
CA TRP A 354 11.23 -6.68 -26.70
C TRP A 354 11.71 -6.91 -25.26
N THR A 355 12.49 -5.96 -24.72
CA THR A 355 12.97 -5.98 -23.33
C THR A 355 11.84 -5.65 -22.35
N GLN A 356 11.55 -6.57 -21.43
CA GLN A 356 10.64 -6.35 -20.30
C GLN A 356 11.28 -5.51 -19.19
N THR A 357 10.47 -4.70 -18.50
CA THR A 357 10.90 -3.88 -17.37
C THR A 357 9.85 -3.89 -16.27
N ILE A 358 10.26 -4.08 -15.01
CA ILE A 358 9.42 -3.86 -13.83
C ILE A 358 9.91 -2.60 -13.14
N ARG A 359 8.97 -1.74 -12.72
CA ARG A 359 9.24 -0.56 -11.90
C ARG A 359 8.63 -0.80 -10.52
N ALA A 360 9.37 -0.49 -9.48
CA ALA A 360 8.92 -0.65 -8.11
C ALA A 360 9.46 0.50 -7.25
N ASP A 361 8.57 1.09 -6.45
CA ASP A 361 8.93 2.19 -5.55
C ASP A 361 9.52 1.64 -4.26
N GLY A 362 10.40 2.38 -3.65
CA GLY A 362 11.19 1.92 -2.52
C GLY A 362 11.73 3.06 -1.65
N LYS A 363 12.42 2.66 -0.57
CA LYS A 363 13.07 3.58 0.36
C LYS A 363 14.44 3.04 0.77
N VAL A 364 15.35 3.94 1.10
CA VAL A 364 16.65 3.59 1.67
C VAL A 364 16.45 3.10 3.10
N THR A 365 17.06 1.96 3.44
CA THR A 365 17.00 1.35 4.76
C THR A 365 18.35 0.75 5.15
N VAL A 366 18.43 0.15 6.34
CA VAL A 366 19.63 -0.54 6.85
C VAL A 366 19.26 -1.99 7.15
N ILE A 367 20.12 -2.94 6.74
CA ILE A 367 19.86 -4.38 6.91
C ILE A 367 19.88 -4.78 8.37
N ASN A 368 20.86 -4.28 9.14
CA ASN A 368 20.99 -4.64 10.55
C ASN A 368 19.96 -3.89 11.40
N PRO A 369 19.02 -4.57 12.08
CA PRO A 369 18.02 -3.94 12.94
C PRO A 369 18.61 -3.10 14.07
N GLU A 370 19.80 -3.44 14.58
CA GLU A 370 20.48 -2.66 15.62
C GLU A 370 20.83 -1.25 15.15
N LYS A 371 21.11 -1.10 13.86
CA LYS A 371 21.53 0.14 13.22
C LYS A 371 20.35 0.96 12.66
N GLN A 372 19.11 0.49 12.83
CA GLN A 372 17.93 1.23 12.44
C GLN A 372 17.58 2.32 13.48
N PRO A 373 16.79 3.34 13.11
CA PRO A 373 16.21 4.27 14.07
C PRO A 373 15.39 3.51 15.13
N GLN A 374 15.75 3.70 16.41
CA GLN A 374 15.07 3.05 17.53
C GLN A 374 14.42 4.08 18.44
N THR A 375 13.16 3.85 18.80
CA THR A 375 12.46 4.65 19.80
C THR A 375 12.78 4.18 21.20
N ILE A 376 13.13 5.13 22.07
CA ILE A 376 13.41 4.86 23.48
C ILE A 376 12.14 5.06 24.26
N HIS A 377 11.71 4.02 24.95
CA HIS A 377 10.48 4.02 25.73
C HIS A 377 10.76 4.31 27.21
N THR A 378 9.86 5.03 27.87
CA THR A 378 9.86 5.10 29.34
C THR A 378 9.44 3.75 29.92
N ARG A 379 10.06 3.34 31.03
CA ARG A 379 9.67 2.15 31.81
C ARG A 379 8.68 2.46 32.93
N ILE A 380 8.42 3.75 33.16
CA ILE A 380 7.50 4.22 34.19
C ILE A 380 6.64 5.35 33.64
N SER A 381 5.41 5.44 34.13
CA SER A 381 4.64 6.66 33.95
C SER A 381 5.23 7.76 34.83
N GLY A 382 5.29 8.98 34.33
CA GLY A 382 5.86 10.08 35.09
C GLY A 382 5.75 11.41 34.38
N ARG A 383 6.28 12.45 35.01
CA ARG A 383 6.36 13.80 34.44
C ARG A 383 7.79 14.08 34.02
N ILE A 384 7.99 14.60 32.81
CA ILE A 384 9.32 15.01 32.36
C ILE A 384 9.71 16.29 33.11
N GLU A 385 10.67 16.18 34.03
CA GLU A 385 11.19 17.32 34.79
C GLU A 385 12.32 18.03 34.06
N LYS A 386 13.18 17.26 33.39
CA LYS A 386 14.36 17.82 32.75
C LYS A 386 14.83 16.98 31.56
N TRP A 387 15.12 17.66 30.46
CA TRP A 387 15.84 17.10 29.33
C TRP A 387 17.35 17.35 29.47
N TYR A 388 18.15 16.34 29.15
CA TYR A 388 19.62 16.41 29.14
C TYR A 388 20.21 16.40 27.73
N VAL A 389 19.37 16.12 26.72
CA VAL A 389 19.76 16.04 25.31
C VAL A 389 18.89 16.96 24.46
N SER A 390 19.43 17.41 23.34
CA SER A 390 18.70 18.16 22.31
C SER A 390 18.63 17.36 21.00
N GLU A 391 17.63 17.62 20.17
CA GLU A 391 17.57 17.06 18.81
C GLU A 391 18.82 17.46 18.02
N GLY A 392 19.41 16.50 17.31
CA GLY A 392 20.67 16.67 16.60
C GLY A 392 21.92 16.31 17.41
N GLN A 393 21.81 16.12 18.74
CA GLN A 393 22.94 15.80 19.59
C GLN A 393 23.34 14.32 19.48
N TYR A 394 24.65 14.07 19.40
CA TYR A 394 25.21 12.72 19.51
C TYR A 394 25.31 12.31 20.98
N VAL A 395 24.83 11.11 21.31
CA VAL A 395 24.85 10.53 22.65
C VAL A 395 25.54 9.18 22.63
N LYS A 396 26.20 8.83 23.73
CA LYS A 396 26.80 7.52 23.95
C LYS A 396 25.88 6.64 24.79
N LYS A 397 26.05 5.34 24.69
CA LYS A 397 25.38 4.34 25.51
C LYS A 397 25.59 4.65 26.99
N GLY A 398 24.48 4.80 27.71
CA GLY A 398 24.46 5.16 29.11
C GLY A 398 24.33 6.66 29.40
N ASP A 399 24.38 7.53 28.39
CA ASP A 399 24.12 8.96 28.58
C ASP A 399 22.65 9.18 28.98
N THR A 400 22.43 10.14 29.89
CA THR A 400 21.08 10.51 30.34
C THR A 400 20.38 11.33 29.27
N ILE A 401 19.17 10.91 28.91
CA ILE A 401 18.29 11.59 27.93
C ILE A 401 17.34 12.53 28.65
N ALA A 402 16.63 12.00 29.65
CA ALA A 402 15.61 12.73 30.39
C ALA A 402 15.54 12.24 31.84
N PHE A 403 15.15 13.15 32.74
CA PHE A 403 14.76 12.83 34.11
C PHE A 403 13.24 12.94 34.25
N ILE A 404 12.64 11.86 34.74
CA ILE A 404 11.20 11.68 34.92
C ILE A 404 10.91 11.58 36.41
N SER A 405 10.01 12.43 36.92
CA SER A 405 9.47 12.34 38.27
C SER A 405 8.25 11.42 38.33
N GLU A 406 8.04 10.78 39.48
CA GLU A 406 6.90 9.89 39.69
C GLU A 406 5.59 10.69 39.76
N VAL A 407 4.52 10.10 39.21
CA VAL A 407 3.16 10.66 39.25
C VAL A 407 2.17 9.77 40.00
N LYS A 408 2.54 8.54 40.35
CA LYS A 408 1.70 7.63 41.14
C LYS A 408 1.86 7.89 42.63
N ASP A 409 0.74 8.10 43.31
CA ASP A 409 0.65 8.38 44.75
C ASP A 409 1.45 7.42 45.63
N GLU A 410 1.50 6.13 45.27
CA GLU A 410 2.22 5.08 46.01
C GLU A 410 3.74 5.32 46.13
N TYR A 411 4.35 6.07 45.18
CA TYR A 411 5.80 6.34 45.19
C TYR A 411 6.17 7.83 45.29
N LEU A 412 5.24 8.69 45.73
CA LEU A 412 5.51 10.11 45.94
C LEU A 412 6.32 10.41 47.21
N ASP A 413 6.49 9.46 48.13
CA ASP A 413 7.25 9.67 49.38
C ASP A 413 8.77 9.75 49.09
N PRO A 414 9.44 10.90 49.36
CA PRO A 414 10.87 11.05 49.13
C PRO A 414 11.74 10.10 49.95
N SER A 415 11.24 9.62 51.09
CA SER A 415 11.94 8.71 52.01
C SER A 415 11.42 7.27 51.93
N LEU A 416 10.74 6.89 50.83
CA LEU A 416 10.06 5.59 50.71
C LEU A 416 11.00 4.40 50.96
N LEU A 417 12.20 4.42 50.39
CA LEU A 417 13.21 3.36 50.57
C LEU A 417 13.63 3.24 52.04
N THR A 418 14.07 4.33 52.64
CA THR A 418 14.51 4.35 54.04
C THR A 418 13.39 3.96 55.02
N ARG A 419 12.15 4.36 54.73
CA ARG A 419 10.97 3.94 55.52
C ARG A 419 10.68 2.45 55.35
N SER A 420 10.77 1.93 54.13
CA SER A 420 10.58 0.51 53.84
C SER A 420 11.67 -0.35 54.50
N GLU A 421 12.93 0.07 54.46
CA GLU A 421 14.04 -0.56 55.19
C GLU A 421 13.79 -0.56 56.71
N SER A 422 13.33 0.56 57.25
CA SER A 422 12.99 0.66 58.68
C SER A 422 11.86 -0.30 59.06
N GLN A 423 10.83 -0.44 58.22
CA GLN A 423 9.74 -1.40 58.43
C GLN A 423 10.21 -2.86 58.40
N ILE A 424 11.08 -3.19 57.44
CA ILE A 424 11.73 -4.51 57.34
C ILE A 424 12.50 -4.80 58.62
N LYS A 425 13.35 -3.87 59.06
CA LYS A 425 14.12 -4.02 60.30
C LYS A 425 13.22 -4.21 61.53
N SER A 426 12.13 -3.47 61.65
CA SER A 426 11.15 -3.66 62.74
C SER A 426 10.48 -5.03 62.67
N LYS A 427 10.22 -5.57 61.47
CA LYS A 427 9.67 -6.92 61.30
C LYS A 427 10.68 -8.02 61.62
N GLU A 428 11.95 -7.86 61.23
CA GLU A 428 13.04 -8.76 61.64
C GLU A 428 13.15 -8.82 63.17
N GLN A 429 13.07 -7.67 63.85
CA GLN A 429 13.06 -7.63 65.32
C GLN A 429 11.85 -8.34 65.94
N ASN A 430 10.67 -8.24 65.32
CA ASN A 430 9.49 -8.99 65.76
C ASN A 430 9.65 -10.51 65.59
N ILE A 431 10.27 -10.97 64.50
CA ILE A 431 10.59 -12.38 64.25
C ILE A 431 11.51 -12.91 65.36
N VAL A 432 12.61 -12.21 65.64
CA VAL A 432 13.52 -12.56 66.76
C VAL A 432 12.78 -12.61 68.10
N SER A 433 11.81 -11.72 68.31
CA SER A 433 10.99 -11.73 69.54
C SER A 433 10.09 -12.96 69.63
N TYR A 434 9.52 -13.42 68.52
CA TYR A 434 8.74 -14.67 68.46
C TYR A 434 9.62 -15.91 68.66
N GLU A 435 10.81 -15.95 68.08
CA GLU A 435 11.79 -17.02 68.32
C GLU A 435 12.17 -17.11 69.80
N ASN A 436 12.45 -15.98 70.43
CA ASN A 436 12.72 -15.92 71.87
C ASN A 436 11.52 -16.41 72.69
N LYS A 437 10.29 -16.05 72.30
CA LYS A 437 9.08 -16.56 72.96
C LYS A 437 8.95 -18.07 72.82
N ILE A 438 9.23 -18.63 71.64
CA ILE A 438 9.22 -20.09 71.41
C ILE A 438 10.26 -20.77 72.31
N ASN A 439 11.47 -20.24 72.38
CA ASN A 439 12.52 -20.77 73.26
C ASN A 439 12.09 -20.75 74.73
N SER A 440 11.46 -19.67 75.20
CA SER A 440 10.93 -19.60 76.58
C SER A 440 9.81 -20.61 76.84
N ILE A 441 8.95 -20.88 75.85
CA ILE A 441 7.90 -21.92 75.96
C ILE A 441 8.54 -23.31 75.99
N ASP A 442 9.58 -23.56 75.21
CA ASP A 442 10.31 -24.83 75.22
C ASP A 442 10.97 -25.11 76.58
N GLU A 443 11.63 -24.10 77.16
CA GLU A 443 12.15 -24.18 78.52
C GLU A 443 11.04 -24.47 79.54
N GLN A 444 9.84 -23.91 79.35
CA GLN A 444 8.68 -24.17 80.19
C GLN A 444 8.15 -25.61 80.03
N VAL A 445 8.08 -26.14 78.80
CA VAL A 445 7.69 -27.53 78.52
C VAL A 445 8.67 -28.50 79.16
N ASP A 446 9.98 -28.25 79.03
CA ASP A 446 11.03 -29.06 79.64
C ASP A 446 10.93 -29.02 81.18
N ALA A 447 10.72 -27.84 81.76
CA ALA A 447 10.53 -27.68 83.19
C ALA A 447 9.29 -28.43 83.71
N LEU A 448 8.16 -28.36 82.98
CA LEU A 448 6.93 -29.07 83.32
C LEU A 448 7.10 -30.59 83.21
N THR A 449 7.77 -31.07 82.16
CA THR A 449 8.04 -32.50 81.95
C THR A 449 8.92 -33.07 83.06
N LYS A 450 9.99 -32.35 83.41
CA LYS A 450 10.87 -32.72 84.54
C LYS A 450 10.12 -32.70 85.87
N ASN A 451 9.23 -31.73 86.09
CA ASN A 451 8.42 -31.65 87.30
C ASN A 451 7.41 -32.82 87.39
N LEU A 452 6.73 -33.16 86.29
CA LEU A 452 5.85 -34.33 86.20
C LEU A 452 6.61 -35.61 86.57
N GLN A 453 7.81 -35.80 86.02
CA GLN A 453 8.65 -36.96 86.32
C GLN A 453 8.99 -37.02 87.82
N LEU A 454 9.51 -35.92 88.39
CA LEU A 454 9.87 -35.85 89.81
C LEU A 454 8.67 -36.09 90.74
N LYS A 455 7.51 -35.49 90.44
CA LYS A 455 6.27 -35.68 91.21
C LYS A 455 5.75 -37.10 91.12
N THR A 456 5.80 -37.70 89.93
CA THR A 456 5.40 -39.09 89.72
C THR A 456 6.30 -40.04 90.52
N GLU A 457 7.62 -39.84 90.50
CA GLU A 457 8.56 -40.63 91.30
C GLU A 457 8.34 -40.43 92.80
N GLN A 458 8.08 -39.19 93.25
CA GLN A 458 7.74 -38.90 94.65
C GLN A 458 6.49 -39.67 95.09
N LEU A 459 5.42 -39.68 94.27
CA LEU A 459 4.18 -40.39 94.58
C LEU A 459 4.34 -41.91 94.49
N LYS A 460 5.13 -42.44 93.55
CA LYS A 460 5.47 -43.88 93.48
C LYS A 460 6.19 -44.33 94.76
N ASN A 461 7.12 -43.53 95.28
CA ASN A 461 7.79 -43.82 96.55
C ASN A 461 6.81 -43.80 97.74
N LYS A 462 5.92 -42.81 97.82
CA LYS A 462 4.83 -42.79 98.82
C LYS A 462 3.90 -43.98 98.70
N ARG A 463 3.56 -44.41 97.48
CA ARG A 463 2.74 -45.59 97.21
C ARG A 463 3.41 -46.86 97.71
N LEU A 464 4.72 -47.00 97.51
CA LEU A 464 5.50 -48.13 98.03
C LEU A 464 5.49 -48.15 99.57
N GLN A 465 5.67 -46.99 100.21
CA GLN A 465 5.55 -46.85 101.66
C GLN A 465 4.14 -47.21 102.16
N GLY A 466 3.10 -46.72 101.48
CA GLY A 466 1.70 -47.04 101.77
C GLY A 466 1.41 -48.53 101.63
N LYS A 467 1.92 -49.18 100.57
CA LYS A 467 1.80 -50.62 100.36
C LYS A 467 2.45 -51.41 101.50
N ASN A 468 3.65 -51.02 101.93
CA ASN A 468 4.33 -51.66 103.06
C ASN A 468 3.55 -51.47 104.37
N LYS A 469 2.97 -50.28 104.60
CA LYS A 469 2.12 -50.00 105.76
C LYS A 469 0.84 -50.85 105.75
N VAL A 470 0.16 -50.98 104.61
CA VAL A 470 -1.01 -51.87 104.45
C VAL A 470 -0.66 -53.31 104.79
N VAL A 471 0.49 -53.80 104.33
CA VAL A 471 0.96 -55.16 104.67
C VAL A 471 1.23 -55.27 106.17
N SER A 472 1.92 -54.31 106.77
CA SER A 472 2.19 -54.28 108.23
C SER A 472 0.90 -54.29 109.06
N ASP A 473 -0.04 -53.39 108.78
CA ASP A 473 -1.32 -53.30 109.49
C ASP A 473 -2.18 -54.56 109.26
N SER A 474 -2.08 -55.19 108.09
CA SER A 474 -2.76 -56.46 107.83
C SER A 474 -2.21 -57.60 108.71
N MET A 475 -0.90 -57.61 108.96
CA MET A 475 -0.28 -58.59 109.86
C MET A 475 -0.69 -58.33 111.32
N GLU A 476 -0.77 -57.07 111.74
CA GLU A 476 -1.31 -56.69 113.06
C GLU A 476 -2.76 -57.15 113.22
N MET A 477 -3.62 -56.90 112.22
CA MET A 477 -5.01 -57.33 112.22
C MET A 477 -5.14 -58.86 112.28
N VAL A 478 -4.39 -59.59 111.46
CA VAL A 478 -4.38 -61.06 111.47
C VAL A 478 -3.92 -61.59 112.84
N THR A 479 -2.90 -60.98 113.43
CA THR A 479 -2.41 -61.34 114.77
C THR A 479 -3.47 -61.08 115.84
N ALA A 480 -4.11 -59.92 115.82
CA ALA A 480 -5.18 -59.57 116.75
C ALA A 480 -6.41 -60.48 116.59
N LYS A 481 -6.76 -60.84 115.34
CA LYS A 481 -7.82 -61.80 115.02
C LYS A 481 -7.50 -63.19 115.56
N ASN A 482 -6.28 -63.68 115.39
CA ASN A 482 -5.84 -64.96 115.96
C ASN A 482 -5.91 -64.94 117.50
N ASN A 483 -5.47 -63.84 118.14
CA ASN A 483 -5.57 -63.68 119.59
C ASN A 483 -7.03 -63.67 120.08
N TYR A 484 -7.94 -63.05 119.33
CA TYR A 484 -9.37 -63.08 119.61
C TYR A 484 -9.94 -64.50 119.51
N ILE A 485 -9.63 -65.24 118.45
CA ILE A 485 -10.05 -66.65 118.27
C ILE A 485 -9.55 -67.52 119.44
N VAL A 486 -8.27 -67.38 119.82
CA VAL A 486 -7.71 -68.11 120.97
C VAL A 486 -8.42 -67.73 122.27
N ALA A 487 -8.71 -66.45 122.50
CA ALA A 487 -9.45 -66.01 123.68
C ALA A 487 -10.89 -66.54 123.69
N GLU A 488 -11.53 -66.63 122.52
CA GLU A 488 -12.89 -67.15 122.35
C GLU A 488 -12.94 -68.65 122.68
N GLU A 489 -11.99 -69.43 122.15
CA GLU A 489 -11.84 -70.84 122.48
C GLU A 489 -11.53 -71.06 123.96
N GLN A 490 -10.66 -70.24 124.56
CA GLN A 490 -10.39 -70.29 125.99
C GLN A 490 -11.66 -70.01 126.79
N LEU A 491 -12.47 -69.02 126.40
CA LEU A 491 -13.72 -68.72 127.06
C LEU A 491 -14.72 -69.89 126.95
N LYS A 492 -14.86 -70.50 125.77
CA LYS A 492 -15.71 -71.70 125.58
C LYS A 492 -15.27 -72.85 126.48
N ARG A 493 -13.95 -73.14 126.55
CA ARG A 493 -13.39 -74.14 127.47
C ARG A 493 -13.68 -73.81 128.94
N TYR A 494 -13.58 -72.55 129.33
CA TYR A 494 -13.89 -72.12 130.70
C TYR A 494 -15.40 -72.15 131.00
N GLU A 495 -16.27 -71.89 130.01
CA GLU A 495 -17.72 -72.04 130.14
C GLU A 495 -18.11 -73.49 130.44
N GLU A 496 -17.49 -74.44 129.73
CA GLU A 496 -17.67 -75.88 129.99
C GLU A 496 -17.19 -76.30 131.38
N LEU A 497 -16.09 -75.72 131.87
CA LEU A 497 -15.57 -75.98 133.21
C LEU A 497 -16.45 -75.38 134.31
N LEU A 498 -17.04 -74.20 134.08
CA LEU A 498 -17.99 -73.57 135.01
C LEU A 498 -19.29 -74.40 135.12
N LYS A 499 -19.80 -74.94 134.00
CA LYS A 499 -20.95 -75.87 133.99
C LYS A 499 -20.69 -77.15 134.79
N LYS A 500 -19.41 -77.54 134.93
CA LYS A 500 -18.96 -78.69 135.73
C LYS A 500 -18.57 -78.33 137.17
N ASP A 501 -18.79 -77.08 137.60
CA ASP A 501 -18.51 -76.54 138.94
C ASP A 501 -17.03 -76.61 139.38
N VAL A 502 -16.10 -76.62 138.40
CA VAL A 502 -14.65 -76.79 138.63
C VAL A 502 -13.91 -75.45 138.84
N ILE A 503 -14.51 -74.33 138.44
CA ILE A 503 -13.88 -73.00 138.49
C ILE A 503 -14.83 -71.94 139.07
N SER A 504 -14.28 -70.80 139.52
CA SER A 504 -15.09 -69.71 140.07
C SER A 504 -15.78 -68.88 138.98
N LYS A 505 -16.95 -68.29 139.31
CA LYS A 505 -17.64 -67.34 138.42
C LYS A 505 -16.76 -66.13 138.07
N THR A 506 -15.93 -65.68 139.01
CA THR A 506 -14.97 -64.59 138.81
C THR A 506 -13.91 -64.93 137.77
N ASP A 507 -13.43 -66.18 137.71
CA ASP A 507 -12.47 -66.61 136.68
C ASP A 507 -13.08 -66.64 135.28
N PHE A 508 -14.36 -67.03 135.17
CA PHE A 508 -15.10 -66.95 133.91
C PHE A 508 -15.30 -65.49 133.46
N GLU A 509 -15.71 -64.61 134.38
CA GLU A 509 -15.86 -63.17 134.10
C GLU A 509 -14.53 -62.52 133.70
N ASN A 510 -13.41 -62.88 134.34
CA ASN A 510 -12.07 -62.45 133.94
C ASN A 510 -11.70 -62.91 132.52
N ARG A 511 -12.06 -64.14 132.12
CA ARG A 511 -11.87 -64.61 130.73
C ARG A 511 -12.78 -63.89 129.74
N LYS A 512 -14.00 -63.53 130.16
CA LYS A 512 -14.94 -62.74 129.36
C LYS A 512 -14.41 -61.33 129.10
N ILE A 513 -13.84 -60.68 130.10
CA ILE A 513 -13.14 -59.40 129.94
C ILE A 513 -11.97 -59.55 128.96
N LYS A 514 -11.14 -60.59 129.10
CA LYS A 514 -10.03 -60.85 128.16
C LYS A 514 -10.49 -61.06 126.71
N LEU A 515 -11.64 -61.71 126.50
CA LEU A 515 -12.24 -61.84 125.17
C LEU A 515 -12.71 -60.49 124.61
N GLN A 516 -13.34 -59.66 125.44
CA GLN A 516 -13.76 -58.31 125.07
C GLN A 516 -12.55 -57.41 124.74
N ASP A 517 -11.48 -57.47 125.53
CA ASP A 517 -10.21 -56.77 125.26
C ASP A 517 -9.57 -57.23 123.95
N ALA A 518 -9.55 -58.55 123.70
CA ALA A 518 -9.07 -59.11 122.44
C ALA A 518 -9.93 -58.67 121.25
N GLY A 519 -11.26 -58.60 121.43
CA GLY A 519 -12.20 -58.12 120.41
C GLY A 519 -12.01 -56.63 120.10
N ALA A 520 -11.84 -55.79 121.13
CA ALA A 520 -11.54 -54.37 120.96
C ALA A 520 -10.21 -54.16 120.22
N LYS A 521 -9.17 -54.95 120.55
CA LYS A 521 -7.88 -54.93 119.84
C LYS A 521 -8.01 -55.38 118.38
N MET A 522 -8.82 -56.41 118.10
CA MET A 522 -9.10 -56.85 116.73
C MET A 522 -9.78 -55.75 115.92
N ILE A 523 -10.86 -55.15 116.43
CA ILE A 523 -11.58 -54.05 115.76
C ILE A 523 -10.64 -52.85 115.54
N SER A 524 -9.82 -52.50 116.53
CA SER A 524 -8.83 -51.44 116.40
C SER A 524 -7.82 -51.72 115.29
N ALA A 525 -7.29 -52.95 115.21
CA ALA A 525 -6.34 -53.35 114.17
C ALA A 525 -7.00 -53.45 112.78
N GLU A 526 -8.25 -53.90 112.71
CA GLU A 526 -9.06 -53.91 111.47
C GLU A 526 -9.29 -52.49 110.95
N ASN A 527 -9.68 -51.56 111.83
CA ASN A 527 -9.82 -50.15 111.47
C ASN A 527 -8.50 -49.54 110.99
N LYS A 528 -7.36 -49.85 111.65
CA LYS A 528 -6.04 -49.39 111.18
C LYS A 528 -5.73 -49.89 109.78
N TRP A 529 -5.98 -51.17 109.50
CA TRP A 529 -5.77 -51.75 108.17
C TRP A 529 -6.68 -51.13 107.11
N ALA A 530 -7.95 -50.88 107.44
CA ALA A 530 -8.88 -50.19 106.54
C ALA A 530 -8.42 -48.75 106.24
N ILE A 531 -7.91 -48.02 107.24
CA ILE A 531 -7.35 -46.68 107.07
C ILE A 531 -6.15 -46.71 106.12
N SER A 532 -5.16 -47.59 106.34
CA SER A 532 -4.00 -47.66 105.46
C SER A 532 -4.35 -48.10 104.03
N LYS A 533 -5.36 -48.96 103.85
CA LYS A 533 -5.87 -49.32 102.52
C LYS A 533 -6.48 -48.13 101.79
N ASN A 534 -7.26 -47.30 102.48
CA ASN A 534 -7.81 -46.07 101.93
C ASN A 534 -6.73 -45.02 101.63
N GLU A 535 -5.71 -44.88 102.49
CA GLU A 535 -4.55 -44.03 102.22
C GLU A 535 -3.83 -44.45 100.93
N LEU A 536 -3.62 -45.75 100.72
CA LEU A 536 -3.02 -46.26 99.48
C LEU A 536 -3.87 -45.95 98.25
N LEU A 537 -5.19 -46.13 98.33
CA LEU A 537 -6.13 -45.80 97.26
C LEU A 537 -6.08 -44.30 96.92
N ASN A 538 -6.02 -43.42 97.93
CA ASN A 538 -5.90 -41.98 97.74
C ASN A 538 -4.60 -41.61 97.00
N ILE A 539 -3.48 -42.28 97.31
CA ILE A 539 -2.20 -42.08 96.59
C ILE A 539 -2.31 -42.53 95.12
N ASP A 540 -3.01 -43.64 94.84
CA ASP A 540 -3.23 -44.11 93.47
C ASP A 540 -4.12 -43.13 92.67
N ILE A 541 -5.15 -42.55 93.29
CA ILE A 541 -5.98 -41.49 92.70
C ILE A 541 -5.12 -40.23 92.45
N GLU A 542 -4.30 -39.83 93.42
CA GLU A 542 -3.40 -38.67 93.30
C GLU A 542 -2.40 -38.86 92.15
N LEU A 543 -1.84 -40.06 91.96
CA LEU A 543 -0.97 -40.39 90.83
C LEU A 543 -1.64 -40.14 89.47
N ASN A 544 -2.89 -40.56 89.32
CA ASN A 544 -3.65 -40.34 88.08
C ASN A 544 -4.04 -38.87 87.90
N SER A 545 -4.45 -38.19 88.98
CA SER A 545 -4.79 -36.76 88.97
C SER A 545 -3.60 -35.91 88.52
N ILE A 546 -2.41 -36.15 89.07
CA ILE A 546 -1.19 -35.40 88.72
C ILE A 546 -0.82 -35.61 87.25
N ARG A 547 -0.94 -36.83 86.73
CA ARG A 547 -0.70 -37.07 85.29
C ARG A 547 -1.66 -36.27 84.43
N GLN A 548 -2.94 -36.23 84.78
CA GLN A 548 -3.94 -35.48 84.04
C GLN A 548 -3.68 -33.96 84.09
N GLU A 549 -3.38 -33.43 85.28
CA GLU A 549 -3.09 -32.00 85.48
C GLU A 549 -1.87 -31.54 84.66
N PHE A 550 -0.79 -32.31 84.66
CA PHE A 550 0.41 -31.99 83.88
C PHE A 550 0.20 -32.18 82.38
N ASN A 551 -0.56 -33.19 81.96
CA ASN A 551 -0.93 -33.33 80.56
C ASN A 551 -1.72 -32.11 80.06
N GLU A 552 -2.68 -31.60 80.83
CA GLU A 552 -3.40 -30.37 80.47
C GLU A 552 -2.46 -29.17 80.37
N LYS A 553 -1.52 -29.00 81.31
CA LYS A 553 -0.52 -27.91 81.27
C LYS A 553 0.42 -28.03 80.07
N LEU A 554 0.90 -29.23 79.77
CA LEU A 554 1.76 -29.51 78.61
C LEU A 554 1.01 -29.21 77.31
N MET A 555 -0.24 -29.67 77.16
CA MET A 555 -1.07 -29.38 75.99
C MET A 555 -1.33 -27.89 75.80
N LYS A 556 -1.54 -27.13 76.88
CA LYS A 556 -1.67 -25.66 76.80
C LYS A 556 -0.37 -25.00 76.34
N ALA A 557 0.77 -25.40 76.89
CA ALA A 557 2.07 -24.88 76.50
C ALA A 557 2.42 -25.22 75.04
N GLU A 558 2.19 -26.46 74.61
CA GLU A 558 2.37 -26.88 73.21
C GLU A 558 1.43 -26.13 72.27
N SER A 559 0.16 -25.95 72.64
CA SER A 559 -0.79 -25.16 71.86
C SER A 559 -0.34 -23.70 71.70
N GLU A 560 0.22 -23.10 72.76
CA GLU A 560 0.79 -21.74 72.68
C GLU A 560 2.07 -21.70 71.83
N LYS A 561 2.87 -22.77 71.86
CA LYS A 561 4.03 -22.93 70.97
C LYS A 561 3.58 -22.95 69.50
N PHE A 562 2.60 -23.78 69.16
CA PHE A 562 2.09 -23.90 67.79
C PHE A 562 1.43 -22.61 67.29
N SER A 563 0.69 -21.90 68.14
CA SER A 563 0.13 -20.59 67.77
C SER A 563 1.24 -19.56 67.51
N THR A 564 2.31 -19.58 68.32
CA THR A 564 3.46 -18.70 68.13
C THR A 564 4.24 -19.04 66.84
N PHE A 565 4.42 -20.32 66.50
CA PHE A 565 4.97 -20.74 65.21
C PHE A 565 4.14 -20.22 64.03
N SER A 566 2.82 -20.31 64.10
CA SER A 566 1.95 -19.76 63.05
C SER A 566 2.22 -18.26 62.84
N THR A 567 2.29 -17.49 63.94
CA THR A 567 2.58 -16.05 63.86
C THR A 567 3.98 -15.73 63.36
N LEU A 568 4.97 -16.58 63.68
CA LEU A 568 6.34 -16.49 63.17
C LEU A 568 6.35 -16.66 61.64
N TYR A 569 5.74 -17.74 61.14
CA TYR A 569 5.68 -18.01 59.70
C TYR A 569 4.91 -16.93 58.93
N ASP A 570 3.81 -16.41 59.49
CA ASP A 570 3.11 -15.27 58.92
C ASP A 570 4.02 -14.02 58.87
N ALA A 571 4.78 -13.76 59.94
CA ALA A 571 5.73 -12.66 59.98
C ALA A 571 6.85 -12.81 58.94
N GLU A 572 7.44 -14.00 58.79
CA GLU A 572 8.45 -14.30 57.75
C GLU A 572 7.91 -14.12 56.33
N ALA A 573 6.68 -14.60 56.08
CA ALA A 573 6.01 -14.42 54.79
C ALA A 573 5.80 -12.93 54.48
N THR A 574 5.41 -12.13 55.48
CA THR A 574 5.28 -10.66 55.31
C THR A 574 6.63 -9.98 55.11
N LEU A 575 7.68 -10.40 55.82
CA LEU A 575 9.05 -9.90 55.65
C LEU A 575 9.53 -10.13 54.22
N THR A 576 9.35 -11.34 53.70
CA THR A 576 9.73 -11.70 52.31
C THR A 576 8.98 -10.83 51.29
N LYS A 577 7.68 -10.56 51.51
CA LYS A 577 6.91 -9.64 50.67
C LYS A 577 7.47 -8.21 50.72
N MET A 578 7.79 -7.71 51.91
CA MET A 578 8.36 -6.37 52.09
C MET A 578 9.76 -6.25 51.46
N GLN A 579 10.61 -7.27 51.58
CA GLN A 579 11.92 -7.32 50.94
C GLN A 579 11.81 -7.27 49.41
N ASN A 580 10.87 -8.04 48.84
CA ASN A 580 10.57 -7.96 47.41
C ASN A 580 10.07 -6.57 47.00
N GLN A 581 9.21 -5.95 47.80
CA GLN A 581 8.74 -4.58 47.54
C GLN A 581 9.89 -3.57 47.60
N LEU A 582 10.80 -3.67 48.59
CA LEU A 582 11.97 -2.80 48.69
C LEU A 582 12.90 -2.95 47.47
N ALA A 583 13.16 -4.18 47.04
CA ALA A 583 13.95 -4.45 45.84
C ALA A 583 13.30 -3.81 44.59
N ASN A 584 11.97 -3.94 44.46
CA ASN A 584 11.22 -3.31 43.38
C ASN A 584 11.31 -1.77 43.42
N TYR A 585 11.20 -1.16 44.60
CA TYR A 585 11.34 0.30 44.76
C TYR A 585 12.74 0.77 44.37
N SER A 586 13.79 0.04 44.77
CA SER A 586 15.17 0.34 44.40
C SER A 586 15.39 0.28 42.89
N ILE A 587 14.90 -0.78 42.23
CA ILE A 587 15.01 -0.93 40.77
C ILE A 587 14.22 0.18 40.05
N ARG A 588 13.01 0.50 40.56
CA ARG A 588 12.14 1.54 39.98
C ARG A 588 12.78 2.92 40.04
N GLN A 589 13.50 3.25 41.13
CA GLN A 589 14.22 4.53 41.24
C GLN A 589 15.24 4.72 40.10
N ASN A 590 15.88 3.65 39.65
CA ASN A 590 16.81 3.71 38.51
C ASN A 590 16.11 4.07 37.19
N TYR A 591 14.79 3.92 37.09
CA TYR A 591 14.02 4.28 35.90
C TYR A 591 13.61 5.76 35.83
N TYR A 592 13.90 6.54 36.87
CA TYR A 592 13.73 8.00 36.83
C TYR A 592 14.67 8.65 35.82
N TYR A 593 15.82 8.04 35.55
CA TYR A 593 16.73 8.46 34.49
C TYR A 593 16.54 7.56 33.27
N VAL A 594 16.11 8.17 32.17
CA VAL A 594 16.06 7.49 30.88
C VAL A 594 17.45 7.57 30.27
N LEU A 595 18.08 6.42 30.08
CA LEU A 595 19.43 6.32 29.55
C LEU A 595 19.40 5.87 28.08
N ALA A 596 20.38 6.30 27.30
CA ALA A 596 20.59 5.86 25.93
C ALA A 596 21.02 4.37 25.89
N PRO A 597 20.31 3.49 25.17
CA PRO A 597 20.63 2.06 25.09
C PRO A 597 21.85 1.77 24.21
N GLN A 598 22.18 2.68 23.29
CA GLN A 598 23.30 2.59 22.35
C GLN A 598 23.78 3.98 21.91
N ASP A 599 24.95 4.03 21.29
CA ASP A 599 25.52 5.24 20.72
C ASP A 599 24.74 5.67 19.46
N GLY A 600 24.48 6.96 19.31
CA GLY A 600 23.81 7.49 18.12
C GLY A 600 23.35 8.93 18.25
N LEU A 601 22.69 9.43 17.22
CA LEU A 601 22.22 10.81 17.13
C LEU A 601 20.72 10.86 17.43
N VAL A 602 20.32 11.80 18.29
CA VAL A 602 18.91 12.00 18.68
C VAL A 602 18.17 12.67 17.53
N MET A 603 17.30 11.93 16.83
CA MET A 603 16.59 12.43 15.64
C MET A 603 15.40 13.31 15.98
N GLN A 604 14.53 12.81 16.87
CA GLN A 604 13.28 13.47 17.20
C GLN A 604 12.90 13.16 18.64
N THR A 605 12.40 14.16 19.35
CA THR A 605 11.73 14.04 20.64
C THR A 605 10.21 14.05 20.42
N PHE A 606 9.49 13.10 21.04
CA PHE A 606 8.03 12.99 20.86
C PHE A 606 7.23 13.90 21.81
N TYR A 607 7.88 14.45 22.83
CA TYR A 607 7.33 15.33 23.85
C TYR A 607 8.12 16.63 23.86
N GLN A 608 7.44 17.78 23.78
CA GLN A 608 8.10 19.09 23.57
C GLN A 608 8.22 19.90 24.87
N GLY A 609 7.30 19.73 25.83
CA GLY A 609 7.25 20.51 27.07
C GLY A 609 7.86 19.84 28.30
N ILE A 610 8.65 20.59 29.07
CA ILE A 610 8.90 20.25 30.49
C ILE A 610 7.56 20.29 31.22
N GLY A 611 7.24 19.26 32.00
CA GLY A 611 5.98 19.12 32.72
C GLY A 611 4.93 18.24 32.05
N GLU A 612 5.19 17.72 30.84
CA GLU A 612 4.32 16.75 30.17
C GLU A 612 4.32 15.39 30.89
N ILE A 613 3.16 14.75 30.94
CA ILE A 613 2.96 13.45 31.58
C ILE A 613 3.10 12.36 30.52
N VAL A 614 4.06 11.46 30.74
CA VAL A 614 4.29 10.27 29.91
C VAL A 614 3.70 9.04 30.58
N LYS A 615 3.13 8.14 29.78
CA LYS A 615 2.65 6.83 30.24
C LYS A 615 3.76 5.80 30.11
N ASP A 616 3.73 4.78 30.95
CA ASP A 616 4.59 3.59 30.81
C ASP A 616 4.54 3.03 29.37
N GLY A 617 5.72 2.72 28.81
CA GLY A 617 5.90 2.26 27.44
C GLY A 617 5.85 3.36 26.36
N ALA A 618 5.59 4.62 26.72
CA ALA A 618 5.57 5.70 25.74
C ALA A 618 6.96 6.03 25.18
N SER A 619 7.04 6.26 23.87
CA SER A 619 8.27 6.67 23.17
C SER A 619 8.66 8.10 23.52
N ILE A 620 9.87 8.32 24.04
CA ILE A 620 10.37 9.63 24.47
C ILE A 620 11.14 10.32 23.34
N CYS A 621 12.10 9.62 22.76
CA CYS A 621 12.88 10.10 21.62
C CYS A 621 13.30 8.94 20.71
N SER A 622 13.76 9.27 19.51
CA SER A 622 14.33 8.32 18.56
C SER A 622 15.84 8.53 18.43
N ILE A 623 16.63 7.47 18.56
CA ILE A 623 18.08 7.48 18.33
C ILE A 623 18.39 6.73 17.04
N VAL A 624 19.22 7.33 16.20
CA VAL A 624 19.77 6.70 14.99
C VAL A 624 21.26 6.48 15.16
N PRO A 625 21.72 5.21 15.18
CA PRO A 625 23.14 4.90 15.17
C PRO A 625 23.84 5.34 13.89
N GLU A 626 25.11 5.68 13.98
CA GLU A 626 25.93 5.97 12.80
C GLU A 626 26.29 4.66 12.08
N SER A 627 25.85 4.52 10.83
CA SER A 627 26.08 3.33 10.01
C SER A 627 26.42 3.69 8.57
N ASN A 628 27.46 3.05 8.03
CA ASN A 628 27.83 3.11 6.61
C ASN A 628 27.15 2.02 5.76
N GLU A 629 26.34 1.16 6.38
CA GLU A 629 25.61 0.11 5.66
C GLU A 629 24.30 0.70 5.11
N GLN A 630 24.28 0.95 3.80
CA GLN A 630 23.08 1.38 3.08
C GLN A 630 22.48 0.19 2.31
N SER A 631 21.17 0.03 2.42
CA SER A 631 20.36 -0.91 1.63
C SER A 631 19.10 -0.20 1.17
N VAL A 632 18.32 -0.84 0.30
CA VAL A 632 17.05 -0.31 -0.17
C VAL A 632 15.99 -1.38 -0.04
N GLU A 633 14.84 -1.00 0.49
CA GLU A 633 13.61 -1.77 0.42
C GLU A 633 12.82 -1.31 -0.80
N VAL A 634 12.50 -2.24 -1.69
CA VAL A 634 11.73 -1.99 -2.91
C VAL A 634 10.43 -2.78 -2.81
N TYR A 635 9.29 -2.13 -3.05
CA TYR A 635 7.97 -2.70 -2.92
C TYR A 635 7.44 -3.14 -4.29
N VAL A 636 7.37 -4.46 -4.47
CA VAL A 636 7.08 -5.10 -5.75
C VAL A 636 5.68 -5.69 -5.73
N ASP A 637 4.94 -5.54 -6.82
CA ASP A 637 3.58 -6.07 -6.92
C ASP A 637 3.58 -7.62 -6.89
N PRO A 638 2.57 -8.27 -6.28
CA PRO A 638 2.49 -9.73 -6.17
C PRO A 638 2.65 -10.49 -7.49
N ILE A 639 2.17 -9.91 -8.60
CA ILE A 639 2.29 -10.49 -9.94
C ILE A 639 3.73 -10.51 -10.45
N ASP A 640 4.58 -9.60 -9.98
CA ASP A 640 5.96 -9.44 -10.44
C ASP A 640 6.97 -10.12 -9.48
N LEU A 641 6.52 -10.57 -8.30
CA LEU A 641 7.35 -11.28 -7.31
C LEU A 641 8.10 -12.50 -7.87
N PRO A 642 7.49 -13.39 -8.69
CA PRO A 642 8.17 -14.59 -9.19
C PRO A 642 9.42 -14.33 -10.05
N LEU A 643 9.66 -13.08 -10.45
CA LEU A 643 10.76 -12.68 -11.33
C LEU A 643 11.97 -12.13 -10.62
N ILE A 644 11.78 -11.82 -9.36
CA ILE A 644 12.83 -11.33 -8.51
C ILE A 644 13.34 -12.55 -7.77
N GLU A 645 14.58 -12.92 -8.09
CA GLU A 645 15.32 -13.96 -7.39
C GLU A 645 16.42 -13.28 -6.58
N GLU A 646 16.77 -13.88 -5.44
CA GLU A 646 17.95 -13.49 -4.68
C GLU A 646 19.20 -13.58 -5.57
N GLY A 647 20.04 -12.55 -5.54
CA GLY A 647 21.21 -12.41 -6.41
C GLY A 647 20.96 -11.63 -7.71
N ARG A 648 19.72 -11.26 -8.03
CA ARG A 648 19.43 -10.48 -9.25
C ARG A 648 19.84 -9.02 -9.09
N VAL A 649 20.46 -8.45 -10.12
CA VAL A 649 20.84 -7.04 -10.16
C VAL A 649 19.66 -6.18 -10.61
N ILE A 650 19.30 -5.19 -9.79
CA ILE A 650 18.32 -4.16 -10.06
C ILE A 650 19.03 -2.80 -10.22
N GLN A 651 18.46 -1.90 -11.00
CA GLN A 651 18.93 -0.51 -11.11
C GLN A 651 18.08 0.36 -10.20
N LEU A 652 18.69 1.24 -9.44
CA LEU A 652 18.07 2.12 -8.46
C LEU A 652 18.30 3.57 -8.88
N GLN A 653 17.25 4.38 -8.75
CA GLN A 653 17.30 5.82 -8.87
C GLN A 653 16.95 6.42 -7.51
N PHE A 654 17.85 7.20 -6.92
CA PHE A 654 17.64 7.83 -5.61
C PHE A 654 17.01 9.21 -5.76
N ASP A 655 16.10 9.56 -4.86
CA ASP A 655 15.55 10.90 -4.78
C ASP A 655 16.64 11.95 -4.54
N GLY A 656 16.54 13.08 -5.25
CA GLY A 656 17.55 14.15 -5.23
C GLY A 656 18.75 13.93 -6.16
N TRP A 657 18.84 12.79 -6.83
CA TRP A 657 19.85 12.52 -7.86
C TRP A 657 19.18 12.40 -9.24
N PRO A 658 19.51 13.29 -10.21
CA PRO A 658 18.87 13.25 -11.51
C PRO A 658 19.26 12.00 -12.29
N ALA A 659 18.28 11.40 -12.99
CA ALA A 659 18.52 10.30 -13.92
C ALA A 659 19.38 10.69 -15.14
N PHE A 660 19.54 12.01 -15.39
CA PHE A 660 20.32 12.55 -16.49
C PHE A 660 21.69 13.04 -16.01
N VAL A 661 22.75 12.57 -16.68
CA VAL A 661 24.11 13.08 -16.50
C VAL A 661 24.29 14.31 -17.39
N PHE A 662 24.42 15.50 -16.80
CA PHE A 662 24.92 16.67 -17.52
C PHE A 662 26.44 16.57 -17.61
N SER A 663 26.98 16.45 -18.82
CA SER A 663 28.44 16.48 -19.07
C SER A 663 29.01 17.82 -18.57
N GLY A 664 29.72 17.80 -17.44
CA GLY A 664 30.34 19.00 -16.84
C GLY A 664 30.18 19.13 -15.32
N TRP A 665 29.36 18.32 -14.66
CA TRP A 665 29.21 18.33 -13.20
C TRP A 665 30.21 17.37 -12.50
N PRO A 666 31.00 17.84 -11.52
CA PRO A 666 31.91 16.96 -10.76
C PRO A 666 31.13 15.95 -9.91
N GLY A 667 31.46 14.66 -10.02
CA GLY A 667 30.95 13.61 -9.12
C GLY A 667 29.65 12.91 -9.55
N VAL A 668 29.01 13.31 -10.65
CA VAL A 668 27.75 12.70 -11.13
C VAL A 668 28.01 11.90 -12.41
N SER A 669 28.55 10.68 -12.29
CA SER A 669 28.91 9.86 -13.46
C SER A 669 27.81 8.88 -13.91
N PHE A 670 26.75 8.70 -13.10
CA PHE A 670 25.72 7.70 -13.37
C PHE A 670 24.34 8.19 -12.89
N GLY A 671 23.32 8.10 -13.75
CA GLY A 671 21.94 8.45 -13.42
C GLY A 671 21.15 7.35 -12.69
N THR A 672 21.66 6.11 -12.73
CA THR A 672 21.11 4.95 -12.00
C THR A 672 22.24 4.13 -11.38
N TYR A 673 21.98 3.52 -10.23
CA TYR A 673 22.94 2.75 -9.43
C TYR A 673 22.54 1.29 -9.38
N SER A 674 23.50 0.38 -9.49
CA SER A 674 23.18 -1.05 -9.40
C SER A 674 23.05 -1.51 -7.94
N ALA A 675 22.13 -2.44 -7.68
CA ALA A 675 21.96 -3.13 -6.41
C ALA A 675 21.63 -4.61 -6.65
N GLU A 676 22.06 -5.49 -5.76
CA GLU A 676 21.75 -6.92 -5.81
C GLU A 676 20.68 -7.24 -4.77
N VAL A 677 19.66 -8.01 -5.16
CA VAL A 677 18.61 -8.48 -4.26
C VAL A 677 19.20 -9.47 -3.26
N ILE A 678 19.06 -9.20 -1.98
CA ILE A 678 19.54 -10.06 -0.89
C ILE A 678 18.44 -10.98 -0.40
N SER A 679 17.25 -10.43 -0.15
CA SER A 679 16.14 -11.18 0.42
C SER A 679 14.79 -10.63 -0.03
N ILE A 680 13.79 -11.49 0.03
CA ILE A 680 12.41 -11.18 -0.32
C ILE A 680 11.54 -11.57 0.86
N ASP A 681 10.75 -10.64 1.37
CA ASP A 681 9.85 -10.90 2.50
C ASP A 681 8.75 -11.88 2.08
N ARG A 682 8.46 -12.85 2.94
CA ARG A 682 7.44 -13.89 2.67
C ARG A 682 6.01 -13.40 2.89
N ASN A 683 5.84 -12.28 3.60
CA ASN A 683 4.56 -11.69 3.92
C ASN A 683 4.35 -10.40 3.12
N ILE A 684 3.09 -10.13 2.80
CA ILE A 684 2.68 -8.89 2.15
C ILE A 684 2.80 -7.73 3.16
N SER A 685 3.31 -6.59 2.70
CA SER A 685 3.40 -5.37 3.50
C SER A 685 2.04 -4.66 3.58
N ASP A 686 1.88 -3.71 4.49
CA ASP A 686 0.62 -2.95 4.69
C ASP A 686 0.11 -2.24 3.42
N ASN A 687 1.01 -1.97 2.47
CA ASN A 687 0.70 -1.38 1.16
C ASN A 687 0.22 -2.40 0.10
N GLY A 688 0.02 -3.67 0.45
CA GLY A 688 -0.42 -4.70 -0.50
C GLY A 688 0.68 -5.19 -1.47
N LYS A 689 1.94 -4.80 -1.25
CA LYS A 689 3.09 -5.19 -2.07
C LYS A 689 4.08 -6.06 -1.27
N PHE A 690 4.93 -6.79 -1.97
CA PHE A 690 6.01 -7.57 -1.36
C PHE A 690 7.26 -6.72 -1.21
N ARG A 691 7.89 -6.77 -0.04
CA ARG A 691 9.12 -6.03 0.24
C ARG A 691 10.33 -6.85 -0.18
N VAL A 692 11.16 -6.24 -1.02
CA VAL A 692 12.42 -6.82 -1.54
C VAL A 692 13.57 -5.97 -1.01
N LEU A 693 14.52 -6.60 -0.33
CA LEU A 693 15.73 -5.92 0.16
C LEU A 693 16.87 -6.09 -0.85
N ALA A 694 17.46 -4.97 -1.24
CA ALA A 694 18.60 -4.93 -2.15
C ALA A 694 19.75 -4.10 -1.58
N MET A 695 20.98 -4.49 -1.88
CA MET A 695 22.19 -3.80 -1.43
C MET A 695 23.21 -3.71 -2.55
N ASN A 696 24.07 -2.71 -2.45
CA ASN A 696 25.22 -2.61 -3.31
C ASN A 696 26.31 -3.63 -2.96
N LYS A 697 26.43 -4.69 -3.76
CA LYS A 697 27.59 -5.62 -3.73
C LYS A 697 28.57 -5.39 -4.89
N LEU A 698 28.27 -4.46 -5.79
CA LEU A 698 29.06 -4.19 -7.00
C LEU A 698 30.10 -3.09 -6.73
N ALA A 699 31.11 -2.98 -7.60
CA ALA A 699 32.25 -2.06 -7.42
C ALA A 699 31.88 -0.56 -7.39
N GLN A 700 30.66 -0.19 -7.80
CA GLN A 700 30.20 1.19 -7.92
C GLN A 700 29.61 1.67 -6.58
N LYS A 701 30.31 2.48 -5.79
CA LYS A 701 29.78 3.03 -4.52
C LYS A 701 28.54 3.92 -4.75
N TRP A 702 27.55 3.79 -3.87
CA TRP A 702 26.41 4.72 -3.81
C TRP A 702 26.85 6.09 -3.26
N PRO A 703 26.15 7.19 -3.58
CA PRO A 703 26.43 8.50 -3.01
C PRO A 703 26.36 8.51 -1.47
N GLU A 704 27.40 9.02 -0.80
CA GLU A 704 27.47 9.09 0.67
C GLU A 704 26.40 10.00 1.30
N ALA A 705 25.83 10.92 0.52
CA ALA A 705 24.78 11.83 0.97
C ALA A 705 23.39 11.17 1.12
N ILE A 706 23.21 9.92 0.70
CA ILE A 706 21.94 9.21 0.80
C ILE A 706 21.69 8.83 2.27
N LYS A 707 20.57 9.30 2.83
CA LYS A 707 20.17 8.98 4.21
C LYS A 707 19.08 7.90 4.23
N PRO A 708 19.07 7.03 5.25
CA PRO A 708 17.94 6.12 5.49
C PRO A 708 16.62 6.91 5.52
N GLY A 709 15.59 6.37 4.88
CA GLY A 709 14.29 7.00 4.69
C GLY A 709 14.13 7.79 3.37
N GLY A 710 15.21 8.05 2.62
CA GLY A 710 15.12 8.66 1.29
C GLY A 710 14.37 7.76 0.29
N GLY A 711 13.61 8.35 -0.64
CA GLY A 711 12.88 7.59 -1.66
C GLY A 711 13.82 7.04 -2.73
N VAL A 712 13.46 5.87 -3.26
CA VAL A 712 14.20 5.17 -4.32
C VAL A 712 13.23 4.56 -5.30
N GLU A 713 13.48 4.70 -6.59
CA GLU A 713 12.79 3.93 -7.61
C GLU A 713 13.69 2.82 -8.14
N GLY A 714 13.20 1.59 -8.09
CA GLY A 714 13.86 0.40 -8.61
C GLY A 714 13.34 0.02 -9.99
N PHE A 715 14.27 -0.23 -10.92
CA PHE A 715 14.02 -0.78 -12.24
C PHE A 715 14.69 -2.16 -12.36
N VAL A 716 13.89 -3.18 -12.63
CA VAL A 716 14.40 -4.53 -12.95
C VAL A 716 14.34 -4.71 -14.45
N LEU A 717 15.51 -4.79 -15.10
CA LEU A 717 15.61 -5.19 -16.50
C LEU A 717 15.46 -6.72 -16.57
N LEU A 718 14.43 -7.16 -17.29
CA LEU A 718 14.13 -8.58 -17.51
C LEU A 718 14.70 -9.02 -18.87
N LYS A 719 14.33 -10.23 -19.33
CA LYS A 719 14.81 -10.78 -20.61
C LYS A 719 14.02 -10.22 -21.80
N ASP A 720 14.60 -10.42 -22.98
CA ASP A 720 13.97 -10.15 -24.27
C ASP A 720 12.88 -11.19 -24.57
N VAL A 721 11.64 -10.75 -24.78
CA VAL A 721 10.51 -11.58 -25.21
C VAL A 721 9.89 -11.03 -26.49
N PRO A 722 9.28 -11.87 -27.36
CA PRO A 722 8.53 -11.35 -28.49
C PRO A 722 7.40 -10.41 -28.04
N LEU A 723 7.17 -9.31 -28.77
CA LEU A 723 6.14 -8.32 -28.43
C LEU A 723 4.73 -8.93 -28.30
N ILE A 724 4.40 -9.93 -29.13
CA ILE A 724 3.12 -10.66 -29.03
C ILE A 724 2.92 -11.36 -27.70
N TYR A 725 4.00 -11.94 -27.17
CA TYR A 725 3.96 -12.64 -25.89
C TYR A 725 3.71 -11.62 -24.78
N GLU A 726 4.36 -10.46 -24.84
CA GLU A 726 4.16 -9.39 -23.86
C GLU A 726 2.74 -8.82 -23.88
N LEU A 727 2.17 -8.58 -25.07
CA LEU A 727 0.80 -8.11 -25.23
C LEU A 727 -0.23 -9.14 -24.75
N TRP A 728 -0.06 -10.41 -25.15
CA TRP A 728 -0.93 -11.50 -24.70
C TRP A 728 -0.86 -11.68 -23.18
N ARG A 729 0.35 -11.62 -22.61
CA ARG A 729 0.58 -11.77 -21.17
C ARG A 729 -0.07 -10.66 -20.37
N LYS A 730 0.11 -9.39 -20.76
CA LYS A 730 -0.52 -8.25 -20.08
C LYS A 730 -2.05 -8.29 -20.15
N ALA A 731 -2.61 -8.66 -21.31
CA ALA A 731 -4.06 -8.79 -21.48
C ALA A 731 -4.67 -9.89 -20.60
N ASN A 732 -3.92 -10.95 -20.32
CA ASN A 732 -4.36 -12.08 -19.49
C ASN A 732 -3.86 -12.02 -18.03
N GLY A 733 -3.16 -10.95 -17.64
CA GLY A 733 -2.66 -10.79 -16.28
C GLY A 733 -1.64 -11.85 -15.85
N PHE A 734 -0.83 -12.37 -16.79
CA PHE A 734 0.21 -13.36 -16.47
C PHE A 734 1.51 -12.68 -16.01
N PRO A 735 2.23 -13.26 -15.04
CA PRO A 735 3.55 -12.78 -14.65
C PRO A 735 4.53 -12.90 -15.83
N PRO A 736 5.51 -11.99 -15.95
CA PRO A 736 6.64 -12.21 -16.87
C PRO A 736 7.31 -13.56 -16.49
N GLU A 737 7.57 -14.45 -17.45
CA GLU A 737 8.10 -15.83 -17.24
C GLU A 737 7.31 -16.84 -16.36
N PHE A 738 6.04 -17.14 -16.68
CA PHE A 738 5.32 -18.28 -16.04
C PHE A 738 5.96 -19.68 -16.28
N TYR A 739 6.84 -19.86 -17.27
CA TYR A 739 7.21 -21.19 -17.80
C TYR A 739 8.58 -21.77 -17.39
N ASN A 740 9.44 -21.06 -16.64
CA ASN A 740 10.77 -21.59 -16.29
C ASN A 740 10.80 -22.47 -15.03
N SER A 741 9.73 -22.55 -14.23
CA SER A 741 9.65 -23.43 -13.06
C SER A 741 9.43 -24.91 -13.41
N LEU A 742 8.97 -25.23 -14.62
CA LEU A 742 8.71 -26.61 -15.06
C LEU A 742 9.99 -27.32 -15.55
N ASN A 743 10.92 -26.61 -16.18
CA ASN A 743 12.13 -27.21 -16.77
C ASN A 743 13.23 -27.59 -15.77
N LYS A 744 13.13 -27.15 -14.50
CA LYS A 744 14.11 -27.54 -13.47
C LYS A 744 13.86 -28.96 -12.92
N LYS A 745 12.65 -29.51 -13.06
CA LYS A 745 12.32 -30.88 -12.63
C LYS A 745 12.76 -31.97 -13.63
N ASP A 746 12.88 -31.66 -14.92
CA ASP A 746 13.26 -32.66 -15.93
C ASP A 746 14.78 -32.90 -16.01
N ASN A 747 15.60 -31.92 -15.60
CA ASN A 747 17.06 -32.07 -15.62
C ASN A 747 17.63 -32.88 -14.44
N SER A 748 16.89 -33.05 -13.34
CA SER A 748 17.29 -33.96 -12.26
C SER A 748 17.00 -35.42 -12.62
N VAL A 749 15.91 -35.71 -13.34
CA VAL A 749 15.55 -37.07 -13.78
C VAL A 749 16.51 -37.61 -14.85
N ASN A 750 17.10 -36.73 -15.66
CA ASN A 750 18.03 -37.12 -16.73
C ASN A 750 19.49 -37.30 -16.28
N LYS A 751 19.81 -36.95 -15.02
CA LYS A 751 21.13 -37.23 -14.43
C LYS A 751 21.20 -38.64 -13.86
N ASP A 752 20.11 -39.08 -13.20
CA ASP A 752 20.03 -40.45 -12.65
C ASP A 752 20.00 -41.53 -13.75
N LYS A 753 19.35 -41.25 -14.90
CA LYS A 753 19.34 -42.19 -16.05
C LYS A 753 20.68 -42.32 -16.78
N LYS A 754 21.61 -41.36 -16.63
CA LYS A 754 22.95 -41.45 -17.24
C LYS A 754 23.96 -42.22 -16.38
N GLU A 755 23.67 -42.45 -15.10
CA GLU A 755 24.51 -43.26 -14.23
C GLU A 755 24.09 -44.75 -14.22
N GLU A 756 22.84 -45.09 -14.51
CA GLU A 756 22.40 -46.49 -14.69
C GLU A 756 22.88 -47.11 -16.01
N GLY A 757 22.96 -46.33 -17.10
CA GLY A 757 23.42 -46.80 -18.41
C GLY A 757 24.93 -47.08 -18.56
N LYS A 758 25.73 -46.93 -17.49
CA LYS A 758 27.18 -47.20 -17.49
C LYS A 758 27.59 -48.44 -16.68
N ARG A 759 26.62 -49.23 -16.18
CA ARG A 759 26.90 -50.46 -15.41
C ARG A 759 26.62 -51.78 -16.16
N GLU A 760 26.10 -51.74 -17.38
CA GLU A 760 25.76 -52.96 -18.14
C GLU A 760 26.76 -53.35 -19.25
N ASP A 761 27.82 -52.57 -19.48
CA ASP A 761 28.94 -53.02 -20.33
C ASP A 761 30.13 -53.43 -19.44
N LYS A 762 30.05 -54.65 -18.90
CA LYS A 762 31.17 -55.42 -18.37
C LYS A 762 31.03 -56.90 -18.71
#